data_AF-A0A5T0ENU9-F1
#
_entry.id   AF-A0A5T0ENU9-F1
#
_cell.length_a   1.000
_cell.length_b   1.000
_cell.length_c   1.000
_cell.angle_alpha   90.00
_cell.angle_beta   90.00
_cell.angle_gamma   90.00
#
_symmetry.space_group_name_H-M   'P 1'
#
loop_
_entity.id
_entity.type
_entity.pdbx_description
1 polymer ?
#
loop_
_entity_poly.entity_id
_entity_poly.type
_entity_poly.pdbx_seq_one_letter_code
_entity_poly.pdbx_strand_id
1 'polypeptide(L)'
;MEEFDKKLEQYGILTKNAQKSIEKDRVKIFNNAIIETINFKTLQEKGIKELHIKKSEIYNIVFSKENDISVCFDECLILKQINAEKLLFKNKFNFIKCIFHEKIDFSYSFFSTTCIEENVSFKECTFKFNVFFNETRFETHVNFEESTFEKQVIFNNASFLNQETEINYIEVSFLGAIFKDRAYFYNITFKSMIDFSYAIFENEVHFCNTYFESVVHFSFTKFKGVCDFSNTKFLATQKKEERNRICFDDTEFEDIVHFYSAKFESKVLFCKSVFKSKVNFNGAEFSTSHYDDAEINNFDNVTFESDAWFNDIIFNSSVLFSKCEYKGNIYMRNITSKQQLYFYESLFLSNVYFNNSHFKDYVNFCECEFEKTACFYGVKFDKTPNFSQAIFKGNLNVVNTNLNFTFDDLQERIKQEYENFNKDIKEKENKKPLDKFANDFRDSFRTFKNALIKDNNLLDASNFHKYELYCKEIELKNKKGKTFKDVVDRWQLLFYRKLCDHHTNLILNLKWFIVIVGFFTSILFGLRYGDGNLMQFFNKDSDLLKMLKNILNIKALNDSNATYLILLYSFIGLFFVRTFFIFYYLVIFILMLAISPYNLFTMINFAIRHETNSFLENIIIIIYTLSIVLIIFSLQKTARKNSIVPS
;
A
#
# COMPACT_ATOMS: atom_id res chain seq x y z
N MET A 1 -56.91 -47.79 8.85
CA MET A 1 -55.64 -47.84 8.10
C MET A 1 -55.86 -46.93 6.91
N GLU A 2 -55.30 -45.72 6.93
CA GLU A 2 -55.45 -44.81 5.79
C GLU A 2 -54.79 -45.46 4.58
N GLU A 3 -55.59 -45.80 3.56
CA GLU A 3 -55.09 -46.37 2.30
C GLU A 3 -54.22 -45.34 1.58
N PHE A 4 -53.16 -45.81 0.92
CA PHE A 4 -52.36 -44.99 0.03
C PHE A 4 -53.18 -44.51 -1.16
N ASP A 5 -52.78 -43.34 -1.68
CA ASP A 5 -53.38 -42.79 -2.88
C ASP A 5 -53.01 -43.61 -4.13
N LYS A 6 -53.91 -44.50 -4.56
CA LYS A 6 -53.72 -45.39 -5.72
C LYS A 6 -53.37 -44.63 -7.01
N LYS A 7 -53.79 -43.36 -7.17
CA LYS A 7 -53.46 -42.56 -8.37
C LYS A 7 -52.06 -42.00 -8.34
N LEU A 8 -51.46 -41.77 -7.17
CA LEU A 8 -50.07 -41.32 -7.04
C LEU A 8 -49.09 -42.49 -6.95
N GLU A 9 -49.54 -43.62 -6.43
CA GLU A 9 -48.77 -44.85 -6.35
C GLU A 9 -48.27 -45.32 -7.73
N GLN A 10 -49.09 -45.19 -8.78
CA GLN A 10 -48.68 -45.52 -10.16
C GLN A 10 -47.52 -44.64 -10.69
N TYR A 11 -47.30 -43.46 -10.09
CA TYR A 11 -46.20 -42.56 -10.41
C TYR A 11 -45.00 -42.73 -9.46
N GLY A 12 -45.04 -43.73 -8.57
CA GLY A 12 -43.98 -43.98 -7.60
C GLY A 12 -44.00 -43.04 -6.39
N ILE A 13 -45.14 -42.42 -6.08
CA ILE A 13 -45.33 -41.59 -4.89
C ILE A 13 -46.30 -42.30 -3.93
N LEU A 14 -45.78 -42.80 -2.81
CA LEU A 14 -46.57 -43.43 -1.75
C LEU A 14 -46.99 -42.37 -0.76
N THR A 15 -48.25 -41.95 -0.79
CA THR A 15 -48.74 -40.86 0.06
C THR A 15 -50.10 -41.14 0.69
N LYS A 16 -50.30 -40.58 1.88
CA LYS A 16 -51.57 -40.50 2.61
C LYS A 16 -52.00 -39.03 2.70
N ASN A 17 -53.30 -38.79 2.79
CA ASN A 17 -53.91 -37.46 3.02
C ASN A 17 -53.50 -36.37 2.00
N ALA A 18 -53.19 -36.76 0.77
CA ALA A 18 -52.74 -35.83 -0.26
C ALA A 18 -53.89 -35.14 -1.00
N GLN A 19 -53.90 -33.80 -0.99
CA GLN A 19 -54.55 -33.06 -2.05
C GLN A 19 -53.59 -32.92 -3.23
N LYS A 20 -54.09 -33.11 -4.45
CA LYS A 20 -53.23 -33.26 -5.62
C LYS A 20 -53.85 -32.71 -6.90
N SER A 21 -52.99 -32.24 -7.79
CA SER A 21 -53.29 -32.01 -9.21
C SER A 21 -52.32 -32.86 -10.04
N ILE A 22 -52.87 -33.66 -10.94
CA ILE A 22 -52.07 -34.49 -11.86
C ILE A 22 -52.43 -34.07 -13.28
N GLU A 23 -51.50 -33.42 -13.95
CA GLU A 23 -51.52 -33.12 -15.37
C GLU A 23 -50.69 -34.18 -16.13
N LYS A 24 -50.57 -34.06 -17.45
CA LYS A 24 -49.92 -35.08 -18.31
C LYS A 24 -48.48 -35.38 -17.90
N ASP A 25 -47.72 -34.35 -17.54
CA ASP A 25 -46.29 -34.38 -17.24
C ASP A 25 -45.95 -33.65 -15.92
N ARG A 26 -46.97 -33.22 -15.17
CA ARG A 26 -46.80 -32.46 -13.94
C ARG A 26 -47.63 -33.04 -12.80
N VAL A 27 -46.99 -33.22 -11.65
CA VAL A 27 -47.63 -33.64 -10.41
C VAL A 27 -47.48 -32.53 -9.38
N LYS A 28 -48.60 -32.09 -8.80
CA LYS A 28 -48.62 -31.18 -7.65
C LYS A 28 -49.26 -31.86 -6.45
N ILE A 29 -48.64 -31.76 -5.27
CA ILE A 29 -49.14 -32.27 -3.99
C ILE A 29 -49.13 -31.13 -2.97
N PHE A 30 -50.21 -30.98 -2.20
CA PHE A 30 -50.38 -29.89 -1.24
C PHE A 30 -51.25 -30.30 -0.05
N ASN A 31 -51.28 -29.44 0.98
CA ASN A 31 -52.10 -29.53 2.20
C ASN A 31 -51.78 -30.71 3.14
N ASN A 32 -50.57 -30.71 3.70
CA ASN A 32 -50.12 -31.59 4.78
C ASN A 32 -50.17 -33.09 4.41
N ALA A 33 -49.77 -33.41 3.19
CA ALA A 33 -49.64 -34.80 2.76
C ALA A 33 -48.53 -35.51 3.55
N ILE A 34 -48.73 -36.79 3.83
CA ILE A 34 -47.70 -37.66 4.43
C ILE A 34 -47.19 -38.59 3.32
N ILE A 35 -45.97 -38.34 2.84
CA ILE A 35 -45.35 -39.06 1.73
C ILE A 35 -44.30 -40.02 2.30
N GLU A 36 -44.57 -41.32 2.22
CA GLU A 36 -43.66 -42.37 2.69
C GLU A 36 -42.43 -42.49 1.78
N THR A 37 -42.63 -42.40 0.46
CA THR A 37 -41.53 -42.52 -0.52
C THR A 37 -41.88 -41.82 -1.83
N ILE A 38 -40.87 -41.16 -2.42
CA ILE A 38 -40.87 -40.64 -3.79
C ILE A 38 -39.79 -41.41 -4.59
N ASN A 39 -40.18 -42.11 -5.65
CA ASN A 39 -39.26 -42.85 -6.52
C ASN A 39 -39.06 -42.11 -7.85
N PHE A 40 -37.90 -41.48 -8.02
CA PHE A 40 -37.60 -40.69 -9.22
C PHE A 40 -37.49 -41.56 -10.49
N LYS A 41 -37.06 -42.82 -10.36
CA LYS A 41 -36.99 -43.72 -11.52
C LYS A 41 -38.39 -43.94 -12.11
N THR A 42 -39.36 -44.25 -11.26
CA THR A 42 -40.75 -44.46 -11.68
C THR A 42 -41.38 -43.17 -12.23
N LEU A 43 -41.14 -42.02 -11.59
CA LEU A 43 -41.64 -40.73 -12.09
C LEU A 43 -41.15 -40.45 -13.52
N GLN A 44 -39.85 -40.67 -13.78
CA GLN A 44 -39.25 -40.46 -15.10
C GLN A 44 -39.77 -41.46 -16.15
N GLU A 45 -39.90 -42.74 -15.79
CA GLU A 45 -40.47 -43.79 -16.67
C GLU A 45 -41.93 -43.49 -17.04
N LYS A 46 -42.67 -42.81 -16.15
CA LYS A 46 -44.05 -42.35 -16.40
C LYS A 46 -44.15 -41.02 -17.14
N GLY A 47 -43.02 -40.43 -17.52
CA GLY A 47 -42.96 -39.20 -18.32
C GLY A 47 -43.24 -37.92 -17.52
N ILE A 48 -43.15 -37.96 -16.19
CA ILE A 48 -43.27 -36.75 -15.37
C ILE A 48 -42.03 -35.88 -15.58
N LYS A 49 -42.27 -34.59 -15.83
CA LYS A 49 -41.26 -33.54 -16.04
C LYS A 49 -41.21 -32.55 -14.89
N GLU A 50 -42.32 -32.36 -14.18
CA GLU A 50 -42.41 -31.41 -13.07
C GLU A 50 -43.08 -32.02 -11.84
N LEU A 51 -42.44 -31.85 -10.68
CA LEU A 51 -42.98 -32.25 -9.38
C LEU A 51 -42.95 -31.07 -8.42
N HIS A 52 -44.12 -30.65 -7.93
CA HIS A 52 -44.24 -29.61 -6.91
C HIS A 52 -44.94 -30.18 -5.68
N ILE A 53 -44.26 -30.19 -4.54
CA ILE A 53 -44.81 -30.60 -3.26
C ILE A 53 -44.76 -29.43 -2.29
N LYS A 54 -45.89 -29.07 -1.69
CA LYS A 54 -46.00 -27.95 -0.76
C LYS A 54 -46.57 -28.39 0.58
N LYS A 55 -46.01 -27.87 1.69
CA LYS A 55 -46.51 -28.08 3.07
C LYS A 55 -46.79 -29.55 3.36
N SER A 56 -45.76 -30.41 3.31
CA SER A 56 -45.94 -31.86 3.43
C SER A 56 -44.79 -32.51 4.19
N GLU A 57 -45.05 -33.67 4.78
CA GLU A 57 -44.04 -34.52 5.42
C GLU A 57 -43.55 -35.57 4.41
N ILE A 58 -42.24 -35.65 4.20
CA ILE A 58 -41.61 -36.57 3.26
C ILE A 58 -40.63 -37.44 4.02
N TYR A 59 -40.95 -38.72 4.12
CA TYR A 59 -40.10 -39.69 4.80
C TYR A 59 -38.90 -40.06 3.96
N ASN A 60 -39.05 -40.38 2.68
CA ASN A 60 -37.93 -40.87 1.87
C ASN A 60 -37.99 -40.36 0.42
N ILE A 61 -36.83 -39.96 -0.11
CA ILE A 61 -36.66 -39.57 -1.51
C ILE A 61 -35.60 -40.47 -2.12
N VAL A 62 -35.98 -41.23 -3.14
CA VAL A 62 -35.08 -42.13 -3.87
C VAL A 62 -34.80 -41.54 -5.23
N PHE A 63 -33.64 -40.90 -5.35
CA PHE A 63 -33.15 -40.34 -6.62
C PHE A 63 -32.64 -41.43 -7.57
N SER A 64 -32.66 -41.12 -8.87
CA SER A 64 -32.03 -41.92 -9.92
C SER A 64 -30.58 -41.51 -10.13
N LYS A 65 -29.80 -42.30 -10.89
CA LYS A 65 -28.44 -41.89 -11.32
C LYS A 65 -28.45 -40.58 -12.11
N GLU A 66 -29.44 -40.42 -12.98
CA GLU A 66 -29.72 -39.18 -13.70
C GLU A 66 -31.14 -38.72 -13.37
N ASN A 67 -31.27 -37.45 -13.01
CA ASN A 67 -32.51 -36.82 -12.57
C ASN A 67 -32.86 -35.64 -13.49
N ASP A 68 -33.86 -35.86 -14.33
CA ASP A 68 -34.33 -34.96 -15.38
C ASP A 68 -35.73 -34.40 -15.07
N ILE A 69 -36.12 -34.41 -13.80
CA ILE A 69 -37.38 -33.84 -13.31
C ILE A 69 -37.09 -32.48 -12.67
N SER A 70 -37.85 -31.46 -13.04
CA SER A 70 -37.89 -30.18 -12.34
C SER A 70 -38.66 -30.33 -11.05
N VAL A 71 -38.04 -30.05 -9.91
CA VAL A 71 -38.61 -30.27 -8.58
C VAL A 71 -38.66 -28.99 -7.74
N CYS A 72 -39.78 -28.82 -7.04
CA CYS A 72 -39.98 -27.77 -6.07
C CYS A 72 -40.64 -28.35 -4.82
N PHE A 73 -39.89 -28.43 -3.73
CA PHE A 73 -40.37 -28.71 -2.39
C PHE A 73 -40.47 -27.39 -1.62
N ASP A 74 -41.67 -27.03 -1.19
CA ASP A 74 -41.95 -25.74 -0.54
C ASP A 74 -42.58 -25.98 0.84
N GLU A 75 -41.98 -25.44 1.90
CA GLU A 75 -42.44 -25.62 3.29
C GLU A 75 -42.57 -27.12 3.70
N CYS A 76 -41.67 -27.98 3.20
CA CYS A 76 -41.73 -29.44 3.45
C CYS A 76 -40.81 -29.88 4.60
N LEU A 77 -41.22 -30.95 5.31
CA LEU A 77 -40.40 -31.61 6.33
C LEU A 77 -39.79 -32.88 5.74
N ILE A 78 -38.46 -32.92 5.61
CA ILE A 78 -37.73 -34.11 5.14
C ILE A 78 -37.25 -34.89 6.36
N LEU A 79 -37.79 -36.09 6.56
CA LEU A 79 -37.69 -36.83 7.82
C LEU A 79 -36.63 -37.94 7.82
N LYS A 80 -36.11 -38.38 6.66
CA LYS A 80 -34.96 -39.29 6.57
C LYS A 80 -33.81 -38.69 5.78
N GLN A 81 -32.66 -39.35 5.92
CA GLN A 81 -31.45 -38.98 5.22
C GLN A 81 -31.63 -38.97 3.70
N ILE A 82 -30.97 -38.03 3.04
CA ILE A 82 -30.84 -38.00 1.58
C ILE A 82 -29.44 -38.50 1.23
N ASN A 83 -29.36 -39.67 0.60
CA ASN A 83 -28.12 -40.21 0.05
C ASN A 83 -28.13 -40.02 -1.47
N ALA A 84 -27.55 -38.91 -1.92
CA ALA A 84 -27.56 -38.47 -3.30
C ALA A 84 -26.13 -38.27 -3.83
N GLU A 85 -25.23 -39.21 -3.51
CA GLU A 85 -23.84 -39.22 -3.95
C GLU A 85 -23.71 -39.65 -5.42
N LYS A 86 -22.80 -39.01 -6.17
CA LYS A 86 -22.47 -39.36 -7.57
C LYS A 86 -23.68 -39.35 -8.52
N LEU A 87 -24.62 -38.42 -8.29
CA LEU A 87 -25.82 -38.28 -9.11
C LEU A 87 -25.73 -37.06 -10.03
N LEU A 88 -26.44 -37.14 -11.16
CA LEU A 88 -26.61 -36.03 -12.09
C LEU A 88 -28.01 -35.42 -11.93
N PHE A 89 -28.09 -34.10 -11.78
CA PHE A 89 -29.32 -33.31 -11.76
C PHE A 89 -29.30 -32.33 -12.94
N LYS A 90 -30.23 -32.50 -13.90
CA LYS A 90 -30.25 -31.71 -15.14
C LYS A 90 -31.23 -30.55 -15.15
N ASN A 91 -32.21 -30.56 -14.26
CA ASN A 91 -33.31 -29.59 -14.22
C ASN A 91 -33.41 -28.92 -12.85
N LYS A 92 -34.28 -27.90 -12.75
CA LYS A 92 -34.55 -27.12 -11.52
C LYS A 92 -34.68 -28.02 -10.29
N PHE A 93 -33.92 -27.71 -9.25
CA PHE A 93 -33.88 -28.50 -8.02
C PHE A 93 -34.03 -27.62 -6.79
N ASN A 94 -35.27 -27.42 -6.34
CA ASN A 94 -35.57 -26.44 -5.29
C ASN A 94 -36.17 -27.08 -4.04
N PHE A 95 -35.59 -26.71 -2.91
CA PHE A 95 -36.14 -26.77 -1.57
C PHE A 95 -36.24 -25.34 -1.05
N ILE A 96 -37.45 -24.92 -0.70
CA ILE A 96 -37.74 -23.57 -0.20
C ILE A 96 -38.40 -23.75 1.16
N LYS A 97 -37.90 -23.08 2.20
CA LYS A 97 -38.48 -23.15 3.56
C LYS A 97 -38.61 -24.58 4.10
N CYS A 98 -37.76 -25.50 3.63
CA CYS A 98 -37.81 -26.90 4.01
C CYS A 98 -36.96 -27.17 5.26
N ILE A 99 -37.36 -28.18 6.04
CA ILE A 99 -36.61 -28.60 7.24
C ILE A 99 -36.13 -30.04 7.05
N PHE A 100 -34.83 -30.23 7.06
CA PHE A 100 -34.18 -31.53 6.98
C PHE A 100 -33.81 -32.03 8.37
N HIS A 101 -34.37 -33.17 8.77
CA HIS A 101 -34.21 -33.75 10.11
C HIS A 101 -33.04 -34.73 10.24
N GLU A 102 -32.39 -35.09 9.13
CA GLU A 102 -31.34 -36.10 9.08
C GLU A 102 -30.26 -35.67 8.07
N LYS A 103 -29.17 -36.45 8.01
CA LYS A 103 -28.01 -36.20 7.13
C LYS A 103 -28.41 -36.02 5.64
N ILE A 104 -27.72 -35.13 4.95
CA ILE A 104 -27.80 -34.97 3.48
C ILE A 104 -26.41 -35.14 2.88
N ASP A 105 -26.31 -35.97 1.84
CA ASP A 105 -25.06 -36.20 1.10
C ASP A 105 -25.25 -36.04 -0.40
N PHE A 106 -24.64 -35.01 -0.97
CA PHE A 106 -24.55 -34.75 -2.40
C PHE A 106 -23.10 -34.86 -2.91
N SER A 107 -22.22 -35.54 -2.16
CA SER A 107 -20.81 -35.64 -2.53
C SER A 107 -20.64 -36.26 -3.92
N TYR A 108 -19.70 -35.74 -4.72
CA TYR A 108 -19.42 -36.14 -6.11
C TYR A 108 -20.57 -35.95 -7.10
N SER A 109 -21.65 -35.28 -6.72
CA SER A 109 -22.80 -35.04 -7.60
C SER A 109 -22.58 -33.83 -8.51
N PHE A 110 -23.36 -33.79 -9.58
CA PHE A 110 -23.25 -32.79 -10.63
C PHE A 110 -24.61 -32.15 -10.92
N PHE A 111 -24.68 -30.82 -10.85
CA PHE A 111 -25.86 -30.00 -11.15
C PHE A 111 -25.57 -29.19 -12.43
N SER A 112 -26.25 -29.48 -13.54
CA SER A 112 -25.86 -28.98 -14.88
C SER A 112 -26.55 -27.68 -15.36
N THR A 113 -26.00 -27.09 -16.43
CA THR A 113 -26.34 -25.77 -17.03
C THR A 113 -27.74 -25.61 -17.65
N THR A 114 -28.49 -26.68 -17.90
CA THR A 114 -29.83 -26.64 -18.54
C THR A 114 -30.95 -26.02 -17.70
N CYS A 115 -30.59 -25.48 -16.54
CA CYS A 115 -31.47 -24.83 -15.60
C CYS A 115 -31.21 -23.31 -15.76
N ILE A 116 -32.20 -22.48 -16.14
CA ILE A 116 -31.95 -21.09 -16.59
C ILE A 116 -32.60 -19.97 -15.73
N GLU A 117 -33.42 -20.25 -14.71
CA GLU A 117 -34.05 -19.14 -13.95
C GLU A 117 -34.05 -19.25 -12.40
N GLU A 118 -33.66 -20.36 -11.78
CA GLU A 118 -33.45 -20.54 -10.31
C GLU A 118 -33.21 -22.04 -10.04
N ASN A 119 -31.96 -22.49 -9.94
CA ASN A 119 -31.70 -23.84 -10.46
C ASN A 119 -31.13 -24.86 -9.50
N VAL A 120 -30.54 -24.44 -8.39
CA VAL A 120 -30.47 -25.24 -7.18
C VAL A 120 -30.78 -24.30 -6.04
N SER A 121 -31.92 -24.46 -5.38
CA SER A 121 -32.29 -23.59 -4.26
C SER A 121 -32.50 -24.41 -3.01
N PHE A 122 -31.94 -23.90 -1.92
CA PHE A 122 -32.15 -24.30 -0.53
C PHE A 122 -32.53 -23.06 0.29
N LYS A 123 -33.19 -22.08 -0.34
CA LYS A 123 -33.57 -20.80 0.27
C LYS A 123 -34.44 -21.03 1.52
N GLU A 124 -34.10 -20.32 2.60
CA GLU A 124 -34.80 -20.35 3.88
C GLU A 124 -34.92 -21.78 4.49
N CYS A 125 -34.07 -22.72 4.06
CA CYS A 125 -34.09 -24.08 4.58
C CYS A 125 -33.36 -24.20 5.92
N THR A 126 -33.79 -25.15 6.75
CA THR A 126 -33.10 -25.51 8.00
C THR A 126 -32.57 -26.94 7.92
N PHE A 127 -31.26 -27.09 8.07
CA PHE A 127 -30.55 -28.37 8.10
C PHE A 127 -30.19 -28.72 9.55
N LYS A 128 -30.93 -29.64 10.16
CA LYS A 128 -30.71 -30.04 11.58
C LYS A 128 -29.50 -30.95 11.79
N PHE A 129 -28.95 -31.50 10.70
CA PHE A 129 -27.85 -32.46 10.69
C PHE A 129 -26.82 -32.12 9.61
N ASN A 130 -25.74 -32.89 9.59
CA ASN A 130 -24.60 -32.68 8.71
C ASN A 130 -25.00 -32.69 7.22
N VAL A 131 -24.44 -31.74 6.46
CA VAL A 131 -24.65 -31.61 5.02
C VAL A 131 -23.31 -31.74 4.29
N PHE A 132 -23.26 -32.60 3.27
CA PHE A 132 -22.03 -32.90 2.54
C PHE A 132 -22.18 -32.59 1.05
N PHE A 133 -21.29 -31.76 0.54
CA PHE A 133 -21.12 -31.35 -0.87
C PHE A 133 -19.66 -31.54 -1.32
N ASN A 134 -18.98 -32.58 -0.82
CA ASN A 134 -17.58 -32.82 -1.16
C ASN A 134 -17.44 -33.14 -2.64
N GLU A 135 -16.52 -32.49 -3.35
CA GLU A 135 -16.29 -32.69 -4.79
C GLU A 135 -17.57 -32.52 -5.64
N THR A 136 -18.58 -31.82 -5.13
CA THR A 136 -19.80 -31.49 -5.89
C THR A 136 -19.48 -30.42 -6.93
N ARG A 137 -20.02 -30.59 -8.14
CA ARG A 137 -19.88 -29.61 -9.23
C ARG A 137 -21.21 -28.94 -9.50
N PHE A 138 -21.24 -27.62 -9.32
CA PHE A 138 -22.37 -26.76 -9.63
C PHE A 138 -22.07 -25.96 -10.89
N GLU A 139 -22.80 -26.22 -11.97
CA GLU A 139 -22.76 -25.45 -13.22
C GLU A 139 -24.00 -24.59 -13.41
N THR A 140 -24.64 -24.22 -12.32
CA THR A 140 -25.83 -23.40 -12.32
C THR A 140 -25.89 -22.56 -11.07
N HIS A 141 -26.89 -21.69 -10.97
CA HIS A 141 -27.10 -20.81 -9.83
C HIS A 141 -27.46 -21.62 -8.58
N VAL A 142 -26.80 -21.33 -7.46
CA VAL A 142 -27.02 -22.01 -6.18
C VAL A 142 -27.44 -21.00 -5.13
N ASN A 143 -28.60 -21.21 -4.51
CA ASN A 143 -29.15 -20.28 -3.53
C ASN A 143 -29.33 -20.95 -2.16
N PHE A 144 -28.62 -20.46 -1.14
CA PHE A 144 -28.71 -20.81 0.28
C PHE A 144 -29.14 -19.59 1.13
N GLU A 145 -29.71 -18.56 0.53
CA GLU A 145 -30.17 -17.35 1.19
C GLU A 145 -31.07 -17.67 2.39
N GLU A 146 -30.80 -17.02 3.52
CA GLU A 146 -31.51 -17.18 4.80
C GLU A 146 -31.62 -18.62 5.30
N SER A 147 -30.77 -19.54 4.80
CA SER A 147 -30.73 -20.92 5.27
C SER A 147 -29.96 -21.04 6.59
N THR A 148 -30.29 -22.06 7.38
CA THR A 148 -29.64 -22.35 8.66
C THR A 148 -29.06 -23.76 8.68
N PHE A 149 -27.75 -23.87 8.93
CA PHE A 149 -27.05 -25.14 9.17
C PHE A 149 -26.81 -25.31 10.67
N GLU A 150 -27.52 -26.24 11.31
CA GLU A 150 -27.39 -26.48 12.77
C GLU A 150 -26.20 -27.35 13.14
N LYS A 151 -25.64 -28.06 12.16
CA LYS A 151 -24.47 -28.92 12.25
C LYS A 151 -23.52 -28.65 11.08
N GLN A 152 -22.40 -29.34 11.07
CA GLN A 152 -21.34 -29.12 10.09
C GLN A 152 -21.84 -29.17 8.64
N VAL A 153 -21.30 -28.27 7.82
CA VAL A 153 -21.47 -28.29 6.36
C VAL A 153 -20.10 -28.35 5.69
N ILE A 154 -19.98 -29.21 4.69
CA ILE A 154 -18.68 -29.51 4.06
C ILE A 154 -18.79 -29.38 2.54
N PHE A 155 -18.07 -28.43 1.97
CA PHE A 155 -17.94 -28.17 0.53
C PHE A 155 -16.54 -28.48 -0.02
N ASN A 156 -15.75 -29.30 0.68
CA ASN A 156 -14.34 -29.51 0.32
C ASN A 156 -14.18 -29.95 -1.14
N ASN A 157 -13.27 -29.30 -1.87
CA ASN A 157 -13.02 -29.55 -3.30
C ASN A 157 -14.26 -29.36 -4.21
N ALA A 158 -15.33 -28.72 -3.74
CA ALA A 158 -16.47 -28.38 -4.59
C ALA A 158 -16.04 -27.35 -5.64
N SER A 159 -16.80 -27.30 -6.74
CA SER A 159 -16.57 -26.34 -7.81
C SER A 159 -17.86 -25.64 -8.21
N PHE A 160 -17.82 -24.31 -8.25
CA PHE A 160 -18.90 -23.45 -8.72
C PHE A 160 -18.45 -22.86 -10.06
N LEU A 161 -18.93 -23.45 -11.15
CA LEU A 161 -18.40 -23.33 -12.51
C LEU A 161 -19.36 -22.60 -13.47
N ASN A 162 -20.47 -22.07 -12.98
CA ASN A 162 -21.37 -21.33 -13.84
C ASN A 162 -20.61 -20.16 -14.49
N GLN A 163 -20.64 -20.09 -15.82
CA GLN A 163 -19.99 -19.03 -16.57
C GLN A 163 -21.03 -17.97 -16.89
N GLU A 164 -20.66 -16.71 -16.66
CA GLU A 164 -21.51 -15.53 -16.87
C GLU A 164 -22.42 -15.65 -18.10
N THR A 165 -23.71 -15.44 -17.87
CA THR A 165 -24.56 -14.79 -18.88
C THR A 165 -24.32 -13.28 -18.82
N GLU A 166 -24.61 -12.52 -19.88
CA GLU A 166 -24.31 -11.08 -20.02
C GLU A 166 -24.94 -10.14 -18.95
N ILE A 167 -25.47 -10.67 -17.85
CA ILE A 167 -26.23 -9.92 -16.83
C ILE A 167 -25.64 -10.19 -15.45
N ASN A 168 -25.31 -9.11 -14.73
CA ASN A 168 -24.82 -9.07 -13.34
C ASN A 168 -25.80 -9.72 -12.35
N TYR A 169 -25.78 -11.04 -12.22
CA TYR A 169 -26.52 -11.78 -11.19
C TYR A 169 -25.55 -12.46 -10.23
N ILE A 170 -25.85 -12.39 -8.93
CA ILE A 170 -25.19 -13.21 -7.91
C ILE A 170 -25.52 -14.67 -8.25
N GLU A 171 -24.49 -15.47 -8.52
CA GLU A 171 -24.67 -16.84 -8.98
C GLU A 171 -24.66 -17.86 -7.83
N VAL A 172 -23.95 -17.56 -6.73
CA VAL A 172 -23.94 -18.35 -5.51
C VAL A 172 -24.29 -17.45 -4.33
N SER A 173 -25.44 -17.66 -3.70
CA SER A 173 -25.89 -16.83 -2.58
C SER A 173 -25.92 -17.62 -1.28
N PHE A 174 -25.24 -17.11 -0.27
CA PHE A 174 -25.35 -17.42 1.14
C PHE A 174 -25.81 -16.19 1.94
N LEU A 175 -26.49 -15.25 1.28
CA LEU A 175 -26.98 -14.01 1.87
C LEU A 175 -27.82 -14.31 3.12
N GLY A 176 -27.41 -13.79 4.28
CA GLY A 176 -28.11 -13.99 5.55
C GLY A 176 -28.09 -15.44 6.08
N ALA A 177 -27.28 -16.34 5.51
CA ALA A 177 -27.20 -17.72 5.97
C ALA A 177 -26.54 -17.83 7.36
N ILE A 178 -27.00 -18.79 8.16
CA ILE A 178 -26.52 -19.00 9.53
C ILE A 178 -25.86 -20.38 9.63
N PHE A 179 -24.57 -20.41 9.98
CA PHE A 179 -23.79 -21.61 10.25
C PHE A 179 -23.55 -21.72 11.76
N LYS A 180 -24.33 -22.56 12.44
CA LYS A 180 -24.23 -22.72 13.91
C LYS A 180 -23.05 -23.59 14.34
N ASP A 181 -22.52 -24.40 13.42
CA ASP A 181 -21.38 -25.30 13.63
C ASP A 181 -20.36 -25.08 12.48
N ARG A 182 -19.29 -25.88 12.47
CA ARG A 182 -18.16 -25.68 11.55
C ARG A 182 -18.56 -25.73 10.07
N ALA A 183 -18.06 -24.78 9.28
CA ALA A 183 -18.27 -24.72 7.84
C ALA A 183 -16.94 -24.88 7.09
N TYR A 184 -16.84 -25.89 6.24
CA TYR A 184 -15.61 -26.21 5.53
C TYR A 184 -15.74 -25.88 4.04
N PHE A 185 -14.98 -24.88 3.62
CA PHE A 185 -14.82 -24.43 2.23
C PHE A 185 -13.37 -24.64 1.76
N TYR A 186 -12.79 -25.81 2.02
CA TYR A 186 -11.38 -26.10 1.73
C TYR A 186 -11.14 -26.39 0.25
N ASN A 187 -10.10 -25.79 -0.34
CA ASN A 187 -9.64 -26.06 -1.71
C ASN A 187 -10.77 -25.94 -2.75
N ILE A 188 -11.60 -24.90 -2.61
CA ILE A 188 -12.71 -24.63 -3.51
C ILE A 188 -12.28 -23.68 -4.62
N THR A 189 -12.88 -23.82 -5.80
CA THR A 189 -12.83 -22.81 -6.86
C THR A 189 -14.23 -22.21 -7.08
N PHE A 190 -14.35 -20.92 -6.79
CA PHE A 190 -15.52 -20.10 -7.13
C PHE A 190 -15.22 -19.33 -8.40
N LYS A 191 -15.70 -19.81 -9.55
CA LYS A 191 -15.63 -19.07 -10.83
C LYS A 191 -16.76 -18.06 -11.01
N SER A 192 -17.80 -18.28 -10.22
CA SER A 192 -19.03 -17.53 -10.13
C SER A 192 -18.96 -16.46 -9.05
N MET A 193 -19.74 -15.37 -9.20
CA MET A 193 -19.93 -14.40 -8.12
C MET A 193 -20.55 -15.09 -6.89
N ILE A 194 -20.02 -14.81 -5.70
CA ILE A 194 -20.51 -15.36 -4.45
C ILE A 194 -20.80 -14.29 -3.40
N ASP A 195 -21.96 -14.39 -2.77
CA ASP A 195 -22.40 -13.44 -1.74
C ASP A 195 -22.66 -14.13 -0.40
N PHE A 196 -21.86 -13.78 0.61
CA PHE A 196 -22.02 -14.15 2.02
C PHE A 196 -22.52 -12.98 2.87
N SER A 197 -22.99 -11.89 2.26
CA SER A 197 -23.39 -10.69 3.02
C SER A 197 -24.43 -11.04 4.09
N TYR A 198 -24.34 -10.40 5.25
CA TYR A 198 -25.19 -10.68 6.42
C TYR A 198 -25.13 -12.13 6.95
N ALA A 199 -24.25 -13.00 6.44
CA ALA A 199 -24.11 -14.35 6.96
C ALA A 199 -23.54 -14.32 8.40
N ILE A 200 -23.85 -15.36 9.16
CA ILE A 200 -23.38 -15.52 10.53
C ILE A 200 -22.72 -16.89 10.65
N PHE A 201 -21.41 -16.89 10.90
CA PHE A 201 -20.64 -18.08 11.26
C PHE A 201 -20.48 -18.10 12.78
N GLU A 202 -21.27 -18.91 13.48
CA GLU A 202 -21.20 -19.01 14.95
C GLU A 202 -20.00 -19.82 15.45
N ASN A 203 -19.39 -20.62 14.57
CA ASN A 203 -18.23 -21.46 14.85
C ASN A 203 -17.18 -21.32 13.73
N GLU A 204 -16.13 -22.14 13.78
CA GLU A 204 -15.00 -22.09 12.84
C GLU A 204 -15.42 -22.21 11.37
N VAL A 205 -14.80 -21.39 10.52
CA VAL A 205 -14.95 -21.46 9.07
C VAL A 205 -13.59 -21.51 8.37
N HIS A 206 -13.47 -22.41 7.40
CA HIS A 206 -12.22 -22.65 6.68
C HIS A 206 -12.38 -22.36 5.19
N PHE A 207 -11.78 -21.27 4.71
CA PHE A 207 -11.62 -20.90 3.30
C PHE A 207 -10.17 -21.11 2.81
N CYS A 208 -9.35 -21.85 3.55
CA CYS A 208 -7.94 -22.00 3.21
C CYS A 208 -7.74 -22.78 1.91
N ASN A 209 -6.73 -22.33 1.13
CA ASN A 209 -6.47 -22.78 -0.24
C ASN A 209 -7.62 -22.56 -1.24
N THR A 210 -8.56 -21.67 -0.95
CA THR A 210 -9.67 -21.35 -1.86
C THR A 210 -9.27 -20.33 -2.93
N TYR A 211 -9.88 -20.47 -4.11
CA TYR A 211 -9.69 -19.64 -5.28
C TYR A 211 -11.01 -18.93 -5.59
N PHE A 212 -11.08 -17.64 -5.29
CA PHE A 212 -12.17 -16.77 -5.74
C PHE A 212 -11.76 -16.17 -7.09
N GLU A 213 -12.18 -16.78 -8.20
CA GLU A 213 -11.90 -16.34 -9.58
C GLU A 213 -12.84 -15.18 -10.04
N SER A 214 -13.85 -14.86 -9.23
CA SER A 214 -14.86 -13.80 -9.47
C SER A 214 -15.13 -12.97 -8.20
N VAL A 215 -16.16 -12.13 -8.24
CA VAL A 215 -16.55 -11.22 -7.16
C VAL A 215 -16.99 -12.01 -5.92
N VAL A 216 -16.52 -11.57 -4.75
CA VAL A 216 -16.93 -12.13 -3.45
C VAL A 216 -17.32 -11.02 -2.48
N HIS A 217 -18.51 -11.15 -1.91
CA HIS A 217 -19.04 -10.23 -0.90
C HIS A 217 -19.18 -10.93 0.45
N PHE A 218 -18.62 -10.32 1.48
CA PHE A 218 -18.75 -10.66 2.90
C PHE A 218 -19.32 -9.47 3.69
N SER A 219 -19.95 -8.49 3.03
CA SER A 219 -20.39 -7.26 3.68
C SER A 219 -21.36 -7.55 4.84
N PHE A 220 -21.17 -6.91 6.00
CA PHE A 220 -22.00 -7.16 7.19
C PHE A 220 -21.95 -8.60 7.74
N THR A 221 -20.99 -9.43 7.31
CA THR A 221 -20.85 -10.80 7.84
C THR A 221 -20.35 -10.75 9.28
N LYS A 222 -20.81 -11.71 10.10
CA LYS A 222 -20.32 -11.92 11.47
C LYS A 222 -19.61 -13.26 11.57
N PHE A 223 -18.31 -13.22 11.80
CA PHE A 223 -17.49 -14.40 12.11
C PHE A 223 -17.28 -14.47 13.62
N LYS A 224 -18.07 -15.29 14.33
CA LYS A 224 -17.95 -15.44 15.78
C LYS A 224 -16.85 -16.41 16.20
N GLY A 225 -16.52 -17.38 15.35
CA GLY A 225 -15.43 -18.34 15.53
C GLY A 225 -14.20 -18.03 14.67
N VAL A 226 -13.16 -18.87 14.77
CA VAL A 226 -11.93 -18.73 14.00
C VAL A 226 -12.22 -18.76 12.49
N CYS A 227 -11.62 -17.84 11.76
CA CYS A 227 -11.80 -17.71 10.31
C CYS A 227 -10.46 -17.87 9.58
N ASP A 228 -10.35 -18.88 8.72
CA ASP A 228 -9.10 -19.22 8.04
C ASP A 228 -9.17 -18.98 6.53
N PHE A 229 -8.53 -17.90 6.07
CA PHE A 229 -8.25 -17.53 4.67
C PHE A 229 -6.78 -17.77 4.29
N SER A 230 -6.07 -18.68 4.96
CA SER A 230 -4.66 -18.94 4.67
C SER A 230 -4.48 -19.49 3.26
N ASN A 231 -3.51 -18.95 2.52
CA ASN A 231 -3.22 -19.29 1.13
C ASN A 231 -4.40 -19.10 0.16
N THR A 232 -5.46 -18.40 0.57
CA THR A 232 -6.58 -18.06 -0.31
C THR A 232 -6.10 -17.09 -1.39
N LYS A 233 -6.58 -17.30 -2.61
CA LYS A 233 -6.33 -16.38 -3.74
C LYS A 233 -7.62 -15.70 -4.14
N PHE A 234 -7.64 -14.39 -4.01
CA PHE A 234 -8.73 -13.55 -4.47
C PHE A 234 -8.34 -12.97 -5.84
N LEU A 235 -8.68 -13.73 -6.88
CA LEU A 235 -8.39 -13.49 -8.29
C LEU A 235 -9.66 -13.04 -9.03
N ALA A 236 -10.12 -11.80 -8.94
CA ALA A 236 -11.32 -11.43 -9.67
C ALA A 236 -11.02 -11.17 -11.17
N THR A 237 -10.95 -12.24 -11.97
CA THR A 237 -10.76 -12.22 -13.43
C THR A 237 -12.10 -12.12 -14.18
N GLN A 238 -12.75 -10.96 -14.24
CA GLN A 238 -13.96 -10.70 -15.07
C GLN A 238 -14.06 -9.22 -15.54
N LYS A 239 -14.99 -8.91 -16.47
CA LYS A 239 -15.11 -7.64 -17.24
C LYS A 239 -15.64 -6.41 -16.46
N LYS A 240 -15.04 -5.26 -16.78
CA LYS A 240 -15.38 -3.81 -16.71
C LYS A 240 -16.43 -3.18 -15.75
N GLU A 241 -17.46 -3.86 -15.24
CA GLU A 241 -18.64 -3.12 -14.70
C GLU A 241 -18.79 -3.10 -13.16
N GLU A 242 -18.13 -3.99 -12.42
CA GLU A 242 -18.19 -3.99 -10.94
C GLU A 242 -16.88 -3.52 -10.27
N ARG A 243 -17.00 -2.41 -9.52
CA ARG A 243 -15.89 -1.72 -8.82
C ARG A 243 -15.54 -2.31 -7.43
N ASN A 244 -16.41 -3.17 -6.88
CA ASN A 244 -16.28 -3.70 -5.52
C ASN A 244 -16.17 -5.23 -5.57
N ARG A 245 -15.00 -5.72 -6.00
CA ARG A 245 -14.80 -7.13 -6.37
C ARG A 245 -14.55 -8.04 -5.16
N ILE A 246 -13.87 -7.57 -4.12
CA ILE A 246 -13.65 -8.32 -2.88
C ILE A 246 -14.08 -7.41 -1.73
N CYS A 247 -15.22 -7.68 -1.11
CA CYS A 247 -15.82 -6.78 -0.15
C CYS A 247 -15.96 -7.45 1.22
N PHE A 248 -15.30 -6.88 2.22
CA PHE A 248 -15.46 -7.18 3.64
C PHE A 248 -15.98 -5.94 4.40
N ASP A 249 -16.58 -4.96 3.72
CA ASP A 249 -17.07 -3.75 4.39
C ASP A 249 -18.06 -4.07 5.52
N ASP A 250 -17.94 -3.34 6.63
CA ASP A 250 -18.77 -3.52 7.84
C ASP A 250 -18.76 -4.98 8.39
N THR A 251 -17.70 -5.75 8.13
CA THR A 251 -17.55 -7.14 8.64
C THR A 251 -17.04 -7.15 10.08
N GLU A 252 -17.58 -8.06 10.88
CA GLU A 252 -17.20 -8.25 12.28
C GLU A 252 -16.53 -9.62 12.48
N PHE A 253 -15.27 -9.62 12.88
CA PHE A 253 -14.51 -10.81 13.25
C PHE A 253 -14.33 -10.84 14.77
N GLU A 254 -15.04 -11.72 15.47
CA GLU A 254 -14.99 -11.80 16.93
C GLU A 254 -13.80 -12.62 17.43
N ASP A 255 -13.35 -13.60 16.66
CA ASP A 255 -12.21 -14.47 16.99
C ASP A 255 -11.07 -14.36 15.95
N ILE A 256 -10.05 -15.21 16.09
CA ILE A 256 -8.80 -15.15 15.33
C ILE A 256 -9.07 -15.28 13.82
N VAL A 257 -8.38 -14.44 13.04
CA VAL A 257 -8.44 -14.47 11.57
C VAL A 257 -7.06 -14.71 10.96
N HIS A 258 -6.99 -15.66 10.03
CA HIS A 258 -5.77 -15.99 9.30
C HIS A 258 -5.88 -15.61 7.83
N PHE A 259 -5.09 -14.63 7.40
CA PHE A 259 -4.84 -14.29 5.99
C PHE A 259 -3.38 -14.62 5.61
N TYR A 260 -2.78 -15.61 6.28
CA TYR A 260 -1.38 -15.97 6.08
C TYR A 260 -1.15 -16.37 4.62
N SER A 261 -0.20 -15.69 3.96
CA SER A 261 0.12 -15.89 2.54
C SER A 261 -1.09 -15.78 1.58
N ALA A 262 -2.14 -15.07 1.98
CA ALA A 262 -3.26 -14.76 1.09
C ALA A 262 -2.82 -13.81 -0.04
N LYS A 263 -3.39 -13.99 -1.24
CA LYS A 263 -3.09 -13.15 -2.42
C LYS A 263 -4.34 -12.39 -2.83
N PHE A 264 -4.25 -11.06 -2.80
CA PHE A 264 -5.28 -10.15 -3.28
C PHE A 264 -4.85 -9.55 -4.62
N GLU A 265 -5.25 -10.19 -5.73
CA GLU A 265 -4.90 -9.75 -7.09
C GLU A 265 -5.96 -8.78 -7.68
N SER A 266 -7.02 -8.53 -6.91
CA SER A 266 -8.03 -7.52 -7.17
C SER A 266 -8.26 -6.61 -5.96
N LYS A 267 -8.96 -5.50 -6.16
CA LYS A 267 -9.23 -4.50 -5.12
C LYS A 267 -10.02 -5.14 -3.98
N VAL A 268 -9.48 -5.02 -2.77
CA VAL A 268 -10.14 -5.44 -1.54
C VAL A 268 -10.60 -4.26 -0.69
N LEU A 269 -11.78 -4.38 -0.11
CA LEU A 269 -12.41 -3.41 0.77
C LEU A 269 -12.67 -4.06 2.14
N PHE A 270 -12.27 -3.38 3.21
CA PHE A 270 -12.47 -3.73 4.61
C PHE A 270 -13.07 -2.53 5.36
N CYS A 271 -13.66 -1.55 4.69
CA CYS A 271 -14.07 -0.29 5.30
C CYS A 271 -14.96 -0.54 6.51
N LYS A 272 -14.67 0.11 7.65
CA LYS A 272 -15.41 -0.05 8.92
C LYS A 272 -15.46 -1.48 9.48
N SER A 273 -14.60 -2.38 9.00
CA SER A 273 -14.50 -3.72 9.61
C SER A 273 -13.92 -3.66 11.01
N VAL A 274 -14.26 -4.64 11.83
CA VAL A 274 -13.77 -4.78 13.20
C VAL A 274 -13.15 -6.15 13.41
N PHE A 275 -11.87 -6.16 13.81
CA PHE A 275 -11.16 -7.37 14.26
C PHE A 275 -11.05 -7.32 15.78
N LYS A 276 -11.91 -8.06 16.50
CA LYS A 276 -11.91 -8.09 17.97
C LYS A 276 -10.74 -8.89 18.54
N SER A 277 -10.34 -9.95 17.83
CA SER A 277 -9.21 -10.81 18.18
C SER A 277 -8.03 -10.62 17.22
N LYS A 278 -7.05 -11.50 17.34
CA LYS A 278 -5.78 -11.47 16.59
C LYS A 278 -6.03 -11.67 15.09
N VAL A 279 -5.37 -10.88 14.25
CA VAL A 279 -5.40 -11.06 12.79
C VAL A 279 -4.00 -11.19 12.19
N ASN A 280 -3.80 -12.18 11.32
CA ASN A 280 -2.51 -12.50 10.74
C ASN A 280 -2.52 -12.39 9.20
N PHE A 281 -1.95 -11.31 8.67
CA PHE A 281 -1.67 -11.08 7.24
C PHE A 281 -0.20 -11.37 6.87
N ASN A 282 0.58 -12.08 7.70
CA ASN A 282 1.99 -12.32 7.40
C ASN A 282 2.16 -12.97 6.02
N GLY A 283 3.09 -12.44 5.22
CA GLY A 283 3.38 -12.92 3.87
C GLY A 283 2.26 -12.72 2.85
N ALA A 284 1.20 -11.98 3.18
CA ALA A 284 0.15 -11.64 2.22
C ALA A 284 0.69 -10.74 1.10
N GLU A 285 0.04 -10.78 -0.06
CA GLU A 285 0.42 -10.02 -1.25
C GLU A 285 -0.78 -9.23 -1.78
N PHE A 286 -0.61 -7.93 -1.98
CA PHE A 286 -1.62 -7.05 -2.58
C PHE A 286 -1.13 -6.60 -3.94
N SER A 287 -1.75 -7.11 -5.01
CA SER A 287 -1.30 -6.99 -6.40
C SER A 287 -2.42 -6.57 -7.33
N THR A 288 -3.24 -5.58 -6.94
CA THR A 288 -4.39 -5.15 -7.75
C THR A 288 -3.97 -4.91 -9.20
N SER A 289 -4.57 -5.69 -10.11
CA SER A 289 -4.23 -5.62 -11.53
C SER A 289 -4.59 -4.22 -12.08
N HIS A 290 -3.77 -3.71 -13.01
CA HIS A 290 -3.89 -2.39 -13.65
C HIS A 290 -5.14 -2.25 -14.55
N TYR A 291 -6.19 -3.03 -14.33
CA TYR A 291 -7.35 -3.09 -15.21
C TYR A 291 -8.21 -1.83 -15.17
N ASP A 292 -8.10 -0.98 -14.13
CA ASP A 292 -8.85 0.27 -14.01
C ASP A 292 -7.99 1.34 -13.32
N ASP A 293 -8.06 2.59 -13.79
CA ASP A 293 -7.32 3.74 -13.26
C ASP A 293 -7.48 3.87 -11.73
N ALA A 294 -6.40 3.58 -11.00
CA ALA A 294 -6.19 3.82 -9.56
C ALA A 294 -7.29 3.31 -8.59
N GLU A 295 -7.58 2.01 -8.60
CA GLU A 295 -8.28 1.38 -7.47
C GLU A 295 -7.32 1.11 -6.30
N ILE A 296 -7.56 1.78 -5.16
CA ILE A 296 -6.81 1.64 -3.92
C ILE A 296 -7.50 0.58 -3.04
N ASN A 297 -6.74 -0.37 -2.48
CA ASN A 297 -7.28 -1.29 -1.48
C ASN A 297 -7.65 -0.50 -0.22
N ASN A 298 -8.82 -0.74 0.34
CA ASN A 298 -9.40 0.17 1.32
C ASN A 298 -9.62 -0.50 2.68
N PHE A 299 -8.91 -0.01 3.69
CA PHE A 299 -9.05 -0.35 5.10
C PHE A 299 -9.49 0.89 5.91
N ASP A 300 -10.15 1.87 5.29
CA ASP A 300 -10.55 3.11 5.95
C ASP A 300 -11.53 2.84 7.12
N ASN A 301 -11.27 3.46 8.28
CA ASN A 301 -12.03 3.28 9.52
C ASN A 301 -12.05 1.84 10.08
N VAL A 302 -11.04 1.02 9.79
CA VAL A 302 -10.93 -0.32 10.41
C VAL A 302 -10.50 -0.21 11.88
N THR A 303 -11.10 -1.04 12.73
CA THR A 303 -10.70 -1.18 14.14
C THR A 303 -10.03 -2.52 14.39
N PHE A 304 -8.80 -2.51 14.90
CA PHE A 304 -8.07 -3.68 15.38
C PHE A 304 -8.04 -3.65 16.91
N GLU A 305 -8.88 -4.45 17.58
CA GLU A 305 -8.95 -4.46 19.04
C GLU A 305 -7.83 -5.28 19.69
N SER A 306 -7.24 -6.22 18.93
CA SER A 306 -6.10 -7.03 19.36
C SER A 306 -4.89 -6.84 18.44
N ASP A 307 -3.85 -7.65 18.66
CA ASP A 307 -2.62 -7.60 17.88
C ASP A 307 -2.88 -7.96 16.40
N ALA A 308 -2.27 -7.21 15.49
CA ALA A 308 -2.34 -7.45 14.05
C ALA A 308 -0.93 -7.62 13.45
N TRP A 309 -0.76 -8.69 12.67
CA TRP A 309 0.51 -9.03 12.04
C TRP A 309 0.44 -8.83 10.53
N PHE A 310 1.37 -8.03 10.02
CA PHE A 310 1.54 -7.64 8.61
C PHE A 310 3.02 -7.80 8.19
N ASN A 311 3.74 -8.76 8.77
CA ASN A 311 5.16 -8.95 8.48
C ASN A 311 5.36 -9.57 7.10
N ASP A 312 6.47 -9.22 6.47
CA ASP A 312 6.91 -9.77 5.19
C ASP A 312 5.88 -9.59 4.05
N ILE A 313 5.03 -8.55 4.15
CA ILE A 313 4.03 -8.21 3.12
C ILE A 313 4.68 -7.49 1.94
N ILE A 314 4.16 -7.77 0.74
CA ILE A 314 4.47 -7.05 -0.48
C ILE A 314 3.21 -6.29 -0.95
N PHE A 315 3.30 -4.96 -0.97
CA PHE A 315 2.28 -4.10 -1.56
C PHE A 315 2.71 -3.70 -2.97
N ASN A 316 2.22 -4.42 -3.99
CA ASN A 316 2.36 -4.07 -5.41
C ASN A 316 1.29 -3.08 -5.89
N SER A 317 0.27 -2.83 -5.06
CA SER A 317 -0.83 -1.87 -5.25
C SER A 317 -0.96 -0.92 -4.08
N SER A 318 -1.57 0.26 -4.29
CA SER A 318 -1.79 1.23 -3.21
C SER A 318 -2.78 0.71 -2.16
N VAL A 319 -2.58 1.08 -0.89
CA VAL A 319 -3.47 0.71 0.22
C VAL A 319 -3.76 1.91 1.13
N LEU A 320 -5.03 2.04 1.50
CA LEU A 320 -5.57 3.07 2.37
C LEU A 320 -5.90 2.47 3.75
N PHE A 321 -5.06 2.73 4.73
CA PHE A 321 -5.27 2.49 6.16
C PHE A 321 -5.63 3.80 6.88
N SER A 322 -6.51 4.62 6.32
CA SER A 322 -6.89 5.89 6.93
C SER A 322 -7.85 5.70 8.09
N LYS A 323 -7.82 6.61 9.08
CA LYS A 323 -8.76 6.66 10.21
C LYS A 323 -8.88 5.34 10.97
N CYS A 324 -7.85 4.50 10.93
CA CYS A 324 -7.87 3.21 11.60
C CYS A 324 -7.59 3.39 13.09
N GLU A 325 -8.24 2.59 13.91
CA GLU A 325 -7.96 2.51 15.35
C GLU A 325 -7.26 1.19 15.67
N TYR A 326 -6.04 1.27 16.18
CA TYR A 326 -5.22 0.12 16.53
C TYR A 326 -5.06 0.04 18.06
N LYS A 327 -5.91 -0.77 18.71
CA LYS A 327 -5.89 -0.97 20.18
C LYS A 327 -4.79 -1.94 20.60
N GLY A 328 -4.51 -2.97 19.79
CA GLY A 328 -3.42 -3.92 19.99
C GLY A 328 -2.10 -3.51 19.31
N ASN A 329 -1.06 -4.33 19.46
CA ASN A 329 0.22 -4.08 18.81
C ASN A 329 0.16 -4.38 17.30
N ILE A 330 0.83 -3.56 16.51
CA ILE A 330 0.87 -3.71 15.05
C ILE A 330 2.28 -4.05 14.60
N TYR A 331 2.41 -5.20 13.94
CA TYR A 331 3.70 -5.72 13.47
C TYR A 331 3.76 -5.62 11.95
N MET A 332 4.43 -4.59 11.44
CA MET A 332 4.59 -4.26 10.02
C MET A 332 6.07 -4.33 9.61
N ARG A 333 6.73 -5.45 9.95
CA ARG A 333 8.19 -5.63 9.76
C ARG A 333 8.52 -6.20 8.39
N ASN A 334 9.67 -5.83 7.85
CA ASN A 334 10.20 -6.30 6.57
C ASN A 334 9.23 -6.11 5.38
N ILE A 335 8.37 -5.09 5.43
CA ILE A 335 7.42 -4.82 4.35
C ILE A 335 8.15 -4.24 3.15
N THR A 336 7.74 -4.62 1.94
CA THR A 336 8.14 -3.92 0.71
C THR A 336 6.92 -3.29 0.06
N SER A 337 6.83 -1.96 0.08
CA SER A 337 5.78 -1.23 -0.65
C SER A 337 6.32 -0.68 -1.96
N LYS A 338 5.81 -1.18 -3.09
CA LYS A 338 6.12 -0.66 -4.43
C LYS A 338 5.17 0.48 -4.83
N GLN A 339 4.04 0.61 -4.15
CA GLN A 339 3.01 1.63 -4.39
C GLN A 339 2.72 2.41 -3.09
N GLN A 340 1.73 3.29 -3.14
CA GLN A 340 1.47 4.27 -2.09
C GLN A 340 0.77 3.63 -0.88
N LEU A 341 1.18 4.02 0.33
CA LEU A 341 0.53 3.60 1.58
C LEU A 341 0.06 4.81 2.39
N TYR A 342 -1.19 4.78 2.82
CA TYR A 342 -1.82 5.88 3.52
C TYR A 342 -2.29 5.43 4.89
N PHE A 343 -1.77 6.02 5.96
CA PHE A 343 -2.19 5.81 7.35
C PHE A 343 -2.94 7.02 7.92
N TYR A 344 -3.19 8.04 7.11
CA TYR A 344 -3.70 9.36 7.49
C TYR A 344 -4.83 9.32 8.54
N GLU A 345 -4.75 10.18 9.56
CA GLU A 345 -5.69 10.26 10.69
C GLU A 345 -5.84 8.95 11.52
N SER A 346 -4.88 8.03 11.46
CA SER A 346 -4.94 6.81 12.28
C SER A 346 -4.48 6.98 13.72
N LEU A 347 -5.08 6.20 14.62
CA LEU A 347 -4.80 6.18 16.04
C LEU A 347 -4.16 4.85 16.47
N PHE A 348 -2.89 4.89 16.86
CA PHE A 348 -2.13 3.75 17.38
C PHE A 348 -2.07 3.82 18.91
N LEU A 349 -2.99 3.12 19.60
CA LEU A 349 -3.07 3.09 21.06
C LEU A 349 -2.02 2.17 21.72
N SER A 350 -1.44 1.23 20.95
CA SER A 350 -0.34 0.38 21.39
C SER A 350 0.90 0.55 20.52
N ASN A 351 1.87 -0.38 20.62
CA ASN A 351 3.12 -0.27 19.88
C ASN A 351 2.93 -0.62 18.40
N VAL A 352 3.63 0.10 17.53
CA VAL A 352 3.70 -0.17 16.09
C VAL A 352 5.15 -0.36 15.65
N TYR A 353 5.38 -1.37 14.82
CA TYR A 353 6.71 -1.82 14.41
C TYR A 353 6.84 -1.88 12.89
N PHE A 354 7.50 -0.90 12.27
CA PHE A 354 7.83 -0.85 10.84
C PHE A 354 9.25 -1.37 10.52
N ASN A 355 9.87 -2.14 11.42
CA ASN A 355 11.30 -2.48 11.35
C ASN A 355 11.71 -3.03 9.98
N ASN A 356 12.82 -2.51 9.45
CA ASN A 356 13.43 -2.94 8.19
C ASN A 356 12.51 -2.89 6.95
N SER A 357 11.44 -2.10 7.00
CA SER A 357 10.52 -1.94 5.87
C SER A 357 11.07 -0.97 4.82
N HIS A 358 10.77 -1.23 3.55
CA HIS A 358 11.19 -0.41 2.40
C HIS A 358 9.98 0.13 1.65
N PHE A 359 9.77 1.44 1.77
CA PHE A 359 8.76 2.20 1.02
C PHE A 359 9.40 2.79 -0.24
N LYS A 360 9.12 2.18 -1.40
CA LYS A 360 9.62 2.63 -2.71
C LYS A 360 8.79 3.78 -3.29
N ASP A 361 7.51 3.86 -2.92
CA ASP A 361 6.63 4.99 -3.25
C ASP A 361 6.27 5.80 -1.98
N TYR A 362 5.38 6.77 -2.15
CA TYR A 362 4.92 7.69 -1.11
C TYR A 362 4.21 6.97 0.03
N VAL A 363 4.49 7.40 1.26
CA VAL A 363 3.80 6.95 2.45
C VAL A 363 3.38 8.13 3.30
N ASN A 364 2.13 8.09 3.77
CA ASN A 364 1.47 9.19 4.46
C ASN A 364 1.03 8.79 5.87
N PHE A 365 1.61 9.41 6.89
CA PHE A 365 1.26 9.31 8.31
C PHE A 365 0.76 10.65 8.86
N CYS A 366 0.28 11.55 8.00
CA CYS A 366 -0.22 12.86 8.41
C CYS A 366 -1.37 12.69 9.41
N GLU A 367 -1.34 13.49 10.48
CA GLU A 367 -2.34 13.48 11.56
C GLU A 367 -2.50 12.12 12.28
N CYS A 368 -1.50 11.23 12.18
CA CYS A 368 -1.48 10.01 12.99
C CYS A 368 -1.12 10.31 14.44
N GLU A 369 -1.71 9.56 15.37
CA GLU A 369 -1.39 9.62 16.79
C GLU A 369 -0.80 8.29 17.28
N PHE A 370 0.35 8.36 17.94
CA PHE A 370 1.07 7.21 18.49
C PHE A 370 1.17 7.34 20.02
N GLU A 371 0.35 6.57 20.74
CA GLU A 371 0.29 6.59 22.21
C GLU A 371 1.52 5.92 22.84
N LYS A 372 1.97 4.81 22.26
CA LYS A 372 3.13 4.03 22.74
C LYS A 372 4.28 4.07 21.73
N THR A 373 5.06 2.98 21.66
CA THR A 373 6.27 2.97 20.84
C THR A 373 5.92 2.95 19.36
N ALA A 374 6.47 3.90 18.60
CA ALA A 374 6.50 3.86 17.14
C ALA A 374 7.92 3.57 16.68
N CYS A 375 8.13 2.39 16.08
CA CYS A 375 9.46 1.92 15.70
C CYS A 375 9.62 1.90 14.17
N PHE A 376 10.47 2.78 13.65
CA PHE A 376 10.91 2.89 12.27
C PHE A 376 12.38 2.46 12.10
N TYR A 377 12.90 1.62 13.00
CA TYR A 377 14.28 1.17 12.94
C TYR A 377 14.60 0.53 11.58
N GLY A 378 15.66 1.01 10.92
CA GLY A 378 16.10 0.45 9.64
C GLY A 378 15.17 0.70 8.45
N VAL A 379 14.17 1.59 8.57
CA VAL A 379 13.23 1.87 7.49
C VAL A 379 13.91 2.64 6.36
N LYS A 380 13.58 2.30 5.11
CA LYS A 380 14.03 3.02 3.91
C LYS A 380 12.85 3.69 3.19
N PHE A 381 12.98 4.99 2.93
CA PHE A 381 12.04 5.78 2.15
C PHE A 381 12.72 6.28 0.86
N ASP A 382 12.23 5.85 -0.31
CA ASP A 382 12.76 6.32 -1.60
C ASP A 382 12.08 7.62 -2.08
N LYS A 383 10.88 7.93 -1.55
CA LYS A 383 10.20 9.23 -1.73
C LYS A 383 10.03 9.92 -0.39
N THR A 384 9.81 11.23 -0.41
CA THR A 384 9.55 12.05 0.79
C THR A 384 8.34 11.52 1.57
N PRO A 385 8.50 10.97 2.80
CA PRO A 385 7.37 10.54 3.61
C PRO A 385 6.66 11.75 4.23
N ASN A 386 5.36 11.63 4.47
CA ASN A 386 4.60 12.67 5.15
C ASN A 386 4.29 12.26 6.60
N PHE A 387 4.78 13.04 7.56
CA PHE A 387 4.46 12.90 8.99
C PHE A 387 3.86 14.20 9.55
N SER A 388 3.36 15.08 8.68
CA SER A 388 2.85 16.39 9.09
C SER A 388 1.76 16.24 10.14
N GLN A 389 1.88 16.97 11.24
CA GLN A 389 0.93 16.91 12.36
C GLN A 389 0.79 15.52 13.01
N ALA A 390 1.74 14.61 12.80
CA ALA A 390 1.79 13.37 13.56
C ALA A 390 2.20 13.62 15.03
N ILE A 391 1.52 12.97 15.96
CA ILE A 391 1.72 13.12 17.41
C ILE A 391 2.37 11.84 17.95
N PHE A 392 3.53 11.98 18.59
CA PHE A 392 4.23 10.88 19.27
C PHE A 392 4.24 11.15 20.77
N LYS A 393 3.38 10.45 21.52
CA LYS A 393 3.32 10.53 23.00
C LYS A 393 4.30 9.55 23.65
N GLY A 394 4.45 8.37 23.06
CA GLY A 394 5.37 7.33 23.49
C GLY A 394 6.78 7.47 22.89
N ASN A 395 7.52 6.36 22.88
CA ASN A 395 8.89 6.35 22.35
C ASN A 395 8.90 6.32 20.82
N LEU A 396 9.72 7.16 20.19
CA LEU A 396 9.94 7.16 18.74
C LEU A 396 11.34 6.63 18.44
N ASN A 397 11.43 5.44 17.84
CA ASN A 397 12.70 4.88 17.40
C ASN A 397 12.85 5.02 15.88
N VAL A 398 13.74 5.90 15.44
CA VAL A 398 14.06 6.15 14.01
C VAL A 398 15.53 5.87 13.68
N VAL A 399 16.23 5.10 14.51
CA VAL A 399 17.65 4.75 14.31
C VAL A 399 17.83 3.98 13.00
N ASN A 400 18.90 4.27 12.26
CA ASN A 400 19.19 3.65 10.95
C ASN A 400 18.10 3.87 9.89
N THR A 401 17.27 4.89 10.03
CA THR A 401 16.28 5.26 8.99
C THR A 401 17.00 5.93 7.82
N ASN A 402 16.70 5.50 6.59
CA ASN A 402 17.32 6.01 5.37
C ASN A 402 16.30 6.80 4.53
N LEU A 403 16.59 8.08 4.31
CA LEU A 403 15.79 9.00 3.48
C LEU A 403 16.52 9.26 2.15
N ASN A 404 16.00 8.75 1.04
CA ASN A 404 16.62 8.87 -0.29
C ASN A 404 15.89 9.87 -1.20
N PHE A 405 15.70 11.11 -0.73
CA PHE A 405 15.12 12.19 -1.52
C PHE A 405 15.91 13.50 -1.40
N THR A 406 15.77 14.36 -2.40
CA THR A 406 16.46 15.64 -2.53
C THR A 406 15.60 16.82 -2.08
N PHE A 407 16.18 18.02 -2.07
CA PHE A 407 15.43 19.26 -1.84
C PHE A 407 14.28 19.44 -2.83
N ASP A 408 14.50 19.11 -4.10
CA ASP A 408 13.50 19.33 -5.15
C ASP A 408 12.34 18.35 -5.00
N ASP A 409 12.62 17.08 -4.66
CA ASP A 409 11.59 16.06 -4.34
C ASP A 409 10.73 16.47 -3.14
N LEU A 410 11.35 17.02 -2.09
CA LEU A 410 10.64 17.55 -0.92
C LEU A 410 9.79 18.77 -1.28
N GLN A 411 10.32 19.69 -2.10
CA GLN A 411 9.57 20.87 -2.55
C GLN A 411 8.38 20.47 -3.41
N GLU A 412 8.53 19.47 -4.29
CA GLU A 412 7.45 18.92 -5.10
C GLU A 412 6.39 18.26 -4.22
N ARG A 413 6.79 17.41 -3.26
CA ARG A 413 5.87 16.79 -2.31
C ARG A 413 5.05 17.81 -1.55
N ILE A 414 5.68 18.82 -0.95
CA ILE A 414 4.97 19.87 -0.20
C ILE A 414 3.96 20.61 -1.09
N LYS A 415 4.29 20.85 -2.36
CA LYS A 415 3.35 21.44 -3.32
C LYS A 415 2.18 20.51 -3.64
N GLN A 416 2.43 19.23 -3.87
CA GLN A 416 1.39 18.22 -4.12
C GLN A 416 0.42 18.14 -2.93
N GLU A 417 0.91 18.11 -1.69
CA GLU A 417 0.03 18.11 -0.50
C GLU A 417 -0.77 19.42 -0.38
N TYR A 418 -0.15 20.57 -0.68
CA TYR A 418 -0.84 21.87 -0.72
C TYR A 418 -1.94 21.92 -1.78
N GLU A 419 -1.68 21.40 -2.98
CA GLU A 419 -2.63 21.36 -4.08
C GLU A 419 -3.79 20.41 -3.76
N ASN A 420 -3.49 19.21 -3.25
CA ASN A 420 -4.49 18.22 -2.86
C ASN A 420 -5.42 18.74 -1.77
N PHE A 421 -4.87 19.31 -0.69
CA PHE A 421 -5.67 19.84 0.43
C PHE A 421 -6.54 21.02 -0.01
N ASN A 422 -6.02 21.93 -0.82
CA ASN A 422 -6.74 23.13 -1.23
C ASN A 422 -7.57 22.97 -2.50
N LYS A 423 -7.63 21.76 -3.08
CA LYS A 423 -8.29 21.46 -4.36
C LYS A 423 -9.76 21.85 -4.34
N ASP A 424 -10.47 21.46 -3.29
CA ASP A 424 -11.93 21.64 -3.17
C ASP A 424 -12.31 22.89 -2.35
N ILE A 425 -11.34 23.60 -1.78
CA ILE A 425 -11.55 24.82 -1.00
C ILE A 425 -11.72 26.02 -1.95
N LYS A 426 -12.93 26.58 -2.03
CA LYS A 426 -13.27 27.71 -2.90
C LYS A 426 -12.82 29.06 -2.35
N GLU A 427 -13.04 29.30 -1.07
CA GLU A 427 -12.73 30.58 -0.42
C GLU A 427 -11.24 30.70 -0.14
N LYS A 428 -10.61 31.79 -0.63
CA LYS A 428 -9.16 32.00 -0.49
C LYS A 428 -8.69 32.12 0.96
N GLU A 429 -9.55 32.62 1.86
CA GLU A 429 -9.22 32.81 3.28
C GLU A 429 -9.10 31.48 4.03
N ASN A 430 -9.85 30.45 3.58
CA ASN A 430 -9.82 29.12 4.16
C ASN A 430 -8.70 28.24 3.61
N LYS A 431 -7.99 28.69 2.56
CA LYS A 431 -6.87 27.93 1.99
C LYS A 431 -5.69 27.98 2.95
N LYS A 432 -5.19 26.81 3.33
CA LYS A 432 -3.95 26.70 4.10
C LYS A 432 -2.78 27.09 3.18
N PRO A 433 -1.98 28.11 3.51
CA PRO A 433 -0.94 28.60 2.62
C PRO A 433 0.28 27.64 2.63
N LEU A 434 1.05 27.67 1.53
CA LEU A 434 2.17 26.74 1.29
C LEU A 434 3.27 26.82 2.37
N ASP A 435 3.48 27.99 2.98
CA ASP A 435 4.44 28.14 4.09
C ASP A 435 4.00 27.39 5.35
N LYS A 436 2.69 27.28 5.63
CA LYS A 436 2.20 26.44 6.73
C LYS A 436 2.44 24.95 6.46
N PHE A 437 2.20 24.45 5.25
CA PHE A 437 2.56 23.07 4.88
C PHE A 437 4.05 22.81 5.04
N ALA A 438 4.90 23.73 4.57
CA ALA A 438 6.34 23.62 4.76
C ALA A 438 6.72 23.61 6.26
N ASN A 439 6.04 24.39 7.10
CA ASN A 439 6.23 24.35 8.54
C ASN A 439 5.81 23.01 9.16
N ASP A 440 4.72 22.40 8.72
CA ASP A 440 4.28 21.10 9.28
C ASP A 440 5.26 19.97 8.97
N PHE A 441 5.78 19.93 7.72
CA PHE A 441 6.88 19.02 7.37
C PHE A 441 8.13 19.30 8.20
N ARG A 442 8.47 20.58 8.40
CA ARG A 442 9.61 20.99 9.22
C ARG A 442 9.48 20.49 10.66
N ASP A 443 8.31 20.62 11.26
CA ASP A 443 8.04 20.20 12.63
C ASP A 443 8.18 18.68 12.78
N SER A 444 7.78 17.92 11.75
CA SER A 444 7.96 16.46 11.68
C SER A 444 9.45 16.07 11.74
N PHE A 445 10.28 16.66 10.87
CA PHE A 445 11.72 16.38 10.88
C PHE A 445 12.42 16.87 12.15
N ARG A 446 11.92 17.95 12.77
CA ARG A 446 12.40 18.42 14.09
C ARG A 446 12.13 17.37 15.17
N THR A 447 10.95 16.75 15.18
CA THR A 447 10.61 15.67 16.12
C THR A 447 11.57 14.48 15.95
N PHE A 448 11.81 14.04 14.72
CA PHE A 448 12.71 12.91 14.45
C PHE A 448 14.16 13.20 14.86
N LYS A 449 14.65 14.40 14.53
CA LYS A 449 15.96 14.88 14.99
C LYS A 449 16.07 14.86 16.52
N ASN A 450 15.06 15.37 17.23
CA ASN A 450 15.09 15.45 18.68
C ASN A 450 15.06 14.06 19.33
N ALA A 451 14.32 13.10 18.76
CA ALA A 451 14.33 11.71 19.20
C ALA A 451 15.74 11.10 19.08
N LEU A 452 16.43 11.30 17.95
CA LEU A 452 17.79 10.79 17.75
C LEU A 452 18.83 11.46 18.66
N ILE A 453 18.69 12.76 18.95
CA ILE A 453 19.55 13.45 19.92
C ILE A 453 19.37 12.85 21.31
N LYS A 454 18.12 12.57 21.72
CA LYS A 454 17.82 11.91 23.00
C LYS A 454 18.50 10.54 23.11
N ASP A 455 18.59 9.82 22.00
CA ASP A 455 19.23 8.50 21.92
C ASP A 455 20.75 8.55 21.66
N ASN A 456 21.38 9.73 21.75
CA ASN A 456 22.80 9.98 21.46
C ASN A 456 23.25 9.61 20.03
N ASN A 457 22.32 9.50 19.08
CA ASN A 457 22.62 9.25 17.67
C ASN A 457 22.74 10.56 16.88
N LEU A 458 23.88 11.24 17.06
CA LEU A 458 24.12 12.57 16.49
C LEU A 458 24.28 12.58 14.96
N LEU A 459 24.76 11.48 14.37
CA LEU A 459 24.97 11.36 12.94
C LEU A 459 23.63 11.34 12.20
N ASP A 460 22.73 10.43 12.58
CA ASP A 460 21.39 10.36 12.00
C ASP A 460 20.60 11.64 12.29
N ALA A 461 20.73 12.20 13.50
CA ALA A 461 20.09 13.47 13.85
C ALA A 461 20.49 14.61 12.89
N SER A 462 21.76 14.64 12.45
CA SER A 462 22.24 15.65 11.50
C SER A 462 21.58 15.50 10.12
N ASN A 463 21.30 14.27 9.68
CA ASN A 463 20.58 14.02 8.43
C ASN A 463 19.13 14.54 8.50
N PHE A 464 18.40 14.28 9.60
CA PHE A 464 17.06 14.83 9.80
C PHE A 464 17.05 16.36 9.94
N HIS A 465 18.08 16.93 10.58
CA HIS A 465 18.24 18.38 10.66
C HIS A 465 18.43 19.03 9.28
N LYS A 466 19.06 18.36 8.32
CA LYS A 466 19.14 18.85 6.94
C LYS A 466 17.75 19.03 6.32
N TYR A 467 16.89 18.03 6.46
CA TYR A 467 15.52 18.09 5.93
C TYR A 467 14.67 19.16 6.64
N GLU A 468 14.85 19.33 7.95
CA GLU A 468 14.26 20.46 8.70
C GLU A 468 14.65 21.82 8.08
N LEU A 469 15.93 22.00 7.68
CA LEU A 469 16.42 23.23 7.07
C LEU A 469 15.93 23.43 5.64
N TYR A 470 15.80 22.35 4.86
CA TYR A 470 15.14 22.41 3.55
C TYR A 470 13.71 22.94 3.67
N CYS A 471 12.92 22.39 4.60
CA CYS A 471 11.57 22.86 4.87
C CYS A 471 11.56 24.34 5.28
N LYS A 472 12.52 24.77 6.12
CA LYS A 472 12.63 26.19 6.52
C LYS A 472 12.92 27.11 5.33
N GLU A 473 13.74 26.69 4.38
CA GLU A 473 13.99 27.46 3.15
C GLU A 473 12.71 27.62 2.32
N ILE A 474 11.92 26.54 2.17
CA ILE A 474 10.64 26.54 1.45
C ILE A 474 9.61 27.40 2.19
N GLU A 475 9.52 27.30 3.51
CA GLU A 475 8.68 28.12 4.39
C GLU A 475 8.98 29.62 4.16
N LEU A 476 10.24 30.04 4.33
CA LEU A 476 10.66 31.44 4.15
C LEU A 476 10.49 31.96 2.72
N LYS A 477 10.59 31.08 1.72
CA LYS A 477 10.32 31.43 0.32
C LYS A 477 8.86 31.80 0.12
N ASN A 478 7.93 31.13 0.78
CA ASN A 478 6.47 31.31 0.58
C ASN A 478 5.78 32.14 1.66
N LYS A 479 6.45 32.44 2.77
CA LYS A 479 5.95 33.29 3.87
C LYS A 479 5.52 34.68 3.38
N LYS A 480 4.33 35.12 3.80
CA LYS A 480 3.83 36.50 3.59
C LYS A 480 4.38 37.45 4.65
N GLY A 481 4.61 38.71 4.30
CA GLY A 481 5.09 39.74 5.25
C GLY A 481 6.50 39.47 5.79
N LYS A 482 7.48 39.28 4.90
CA LYS A 482 8.85 38.89 5.28
C LYS A 482 9.56 40.04 6.00
N THR A 483 10.14 39.73 7.15
CA THR A 483 11.05 40.64 7.86
C THR A 483 12.43 40.67 7.19
N PHE A 484 13.25 41.67 7.48
CA PHE A 484 14.65 41.70 7.01
C PHE A 484 15.41 40.44 7.46
N LYS A 485 15.17 39.97 8.69
CA LYS A 485 15.74 38.73 9.21
C LYS A 485 15.33 37.52 8.37
N ASP A 486 14.05 37.39 8.00
CA ASP A 486 13.57 36.28 7.16
C ASP A 486 14.29 36.25 5.80
N VAL A 487 14.59 37.43 5.22
CA VAL A 487 15.32 37.56 3.96
C VAL A 487 16.77 37.10 4.13
N VAL A 488 17.45 37.56 5.18
CA VAL A 488 18.83 37.17 5.50
C VAL A 488 18.93 35.67 5.77
N ASP A 489 18.04 35.14 6.61
CA ASP A 489 17.99 33.71 6.96
C ASP A 489 17.78 32.85 5.71
N ARG A 490 16.89 33.24 4.80
CA ARG A 490 16.68 32.52 3.54
C ARG A 490 17.93 32.50 2.66
N TRP A 491 18.61 33.63 2.51
CA TRP A 491 19.85 33.69 1.73
C TRP A 491 20.97 32.86 2.35
N GLN A 492 21.07 32.88 3.67
CA GLN A 492 22.00 32.05 4.42
C GLN A 492 21.72 30.55 4.23
N LEU A 493 20.45 30.13 4.28
CA LEU A 493 20.06 28.74 4.04
C LEU A 493 20.38 28.32 2.60
N LEU A 494 19.99 29.13 1.61
CA LEU A 494 20.30 28.91 0.19
C LEU A 494 21.80 28.72 -0.03
N PHE A 495 22.61 29.60 0.57
CA PHE A 495 24.06 29.54 0.50
C PHE A 495 24.59 28.22 1.07
N TYR A 496 24.18 27.85 2.30
CA TYR A 496 24.66 26.61 2.92
C TYR A 496 24.18 25.35 2.20
N ARG A 497 22.98 25.34 1.61
CA ARG A 497 22.50 24.23 0.79
C ARG A 497 23.40 24.01 -0.42
N LYS A 498 23.69 25.07 -1.17
CA LYS A 498 24.55 24.99 -2.37
C LYS A 498 26.01 24.70 -2.03
N LEU A 499 26.50 25.21 -0.90
CA LEU A 499 27.90 25.07 -0.47
C LEU A 499 28.23 23.71 0.13
N CYS A 500 27.37 23.15 0.98
CA CYS A 500 27.71 21.99 1.83
C CYS A 500 26.53 21.10 2.22
N ASP A 501 25.40 21.27 1.53
CA ASP A 501 24.15 20.57 1.81
C ASP A 501 23.73 20.67 3.30
N HIS A 502 23.72 21.89 3.82
CA HIS A 502 23.47 22.21 5.24
C HIS A 502 24.39 21.48 6.22
N HIS A 503 25.68 21.43 5.90
CA HIS A 503 26.75 20.84 6.72
C HIS A 503 26.67 19.32 6.86
N THR A 504 26.14 18.63 5.84
CA THR A 504 26.17 17.16 5.77
C THR A 504 27.15 16.66 4.71
N ASN A 505 27.51 17.48 3.71
CA ASN A 505 28.37 17.08 2.61
C ASN A 505 29.73 17.80 2.64
N LEU A 506 30.73 17.14 3.24
CA LEU A 506 32.10 17.65 3.33
C LEU A 506 32.77 17.77 1.96
N ILE A 507 32.53 16.82 1.05
CA ILE A 507 33.10 16.81 -0.30
C ILE A 507 32.60 18.01 -1.11
N LEU A 508 31.29 18.32 -0.99
CA LEU A 508 30.70 19.49 -1.64
C LEU A 508 31.32 20.79 -1.12
N ASN A 509 31.55 20.88 0.20
CA ASN A 509 32.22 22.02 0.81
C ASN A 509 33.66 22.18 0.29
N LEU A 510 34.45 21.10 0.31
CA LEU A 510 35.84 21.08 -0.16
C LEU A 510 35.94 21.46 -1.65
N LYS A 511 35.01 20.95 -2.47
CA LYS A 511 34.90 21.31 -3.88
C LYS A 511 34.74 22.81 -4.06
N TRP A 512 33.84 23.46 -3.32
CA TRP A 512 33.64 24.90 -3.41
C TRP A 512 34.81 25.70 -2.85
N PHE A 513 35.48 25.19 -1.81
CA PHE A 513 36.73 25.77 -1.32
C PHE A 513 37.77 25.84 -2.46
N ILE A 514 38.02 24.72 -3.15
CA ILE A 514 38.97 24.66 -4.27
C ILE A 514 38.57 25.60 -5.40
N VAL A 515 37.28 25.62 -5.78
CA VAL A 515 36.78 26.49 -6.86
C VAL A 515 36.98 27.96 -6.51
N ILE A 516 36.64 28.39 -5.30
CA ILE A 516 36.74 29.80 -4.89
C ILE A 516 38.19 30.24 -4.77
N VAL A 517 39.06 29.40 -4.20
CA VAL A 517 40.49 29.68 -4.12
C VAL A 517 41.11 29.75 -5.52
N GLY A 518 40.87 28.74 -6.36
CA GLY A 518 41.36 28.71 -7.73
C GLY A 518 40.91 29.92 -8.54
N PHE A 519 39.61 30.25 -8.49
CA PHE A 519 39.06 31.41 -9.19
C PHE A 519 39.69 32.73 -8.75
N PHE A 520 39.83 32.92 -7.44
CA PHE A 520 40.45 34.12 -6.90
C PHE A 520 41.93 34.23 -7.30
N THR A 521 42.68 33.13 -7.25
CA THR A 521 44.08 33.13 -7.70
C THR A 521 44.21 33.46 -9.18
N SER A 522 43.28 33.00 -10.03
CA SER A 522 43.26 33.34 -11.45
C SER A 522 43.01 34.84 -11.68
N ILE A 523 42.08 35.45 -10.94
CA ILE A 523 41.83 36.90 -11.05
C ILE A 523 43.05 37.71 -10.58
N LEU A 524 43.63 37.38 -9.43
CA LEU A 524 44.83 38.06 -8.94
C LEU A 524 45.99 37.91 -9.92
N PHE A 525 46.14 36.74 -10.54
CA PHE A 525 47.13 36.50 -11.57
C PHE A 525 46.93 37.41 -12.78
N GLY A 526 45.68 37.53 -13.26
CA GLY A 526 45.31 38.46 -14.32
C GLY A 526 45.61 39.92 -13.98
N LEU A 527 45.23 40.38 -12.79
CA LEU A 527 45.47 41.77 -12.38
C LEU A 527 46.95 42.11 -12.21
N ARG A 528 47.77 41.17 -11.75
CA ARG A 528 49.19 41.41 -11.48
C ARG A 528 50.08 41.21 -12.70
N TYR A 529 49.71 40.32 -13.62
CA TYR A 529 50.57 39.90 -14.72
C TYR A 529 49.92 40.00 -16.11
N GLY A 530 48.63 40.32 -16.20
CA GLY A 530 47.85 40.36 -17.44
C GLY A 530 48.21 41.50 -18.39
N ASP A 531 48.83 42.59 -17.92
CA ASP A 531 49.29 43.70 -18.78
C ASP A 531 50.65 43.42 -19.46
N GLY A 532 50.85 42.19 -19.94
CA GLY A 532 52.10 41.77 -20.61
C GLY A 532 53.27 41.40 -19.69
N ASN A 533 53.05 41.39 -18.36
CA ASN A 533 54.07 41.07 -17.35
C ASN A 533 54.16 39.57 -16.99
N LEU A 534 53.50 38.69 -17.74
CA LEU A 534 53.54 37.23 -17.56
C LEU A 534 54.97 36.65 -17.56
N MET A 535 55.88 37.24 -18.33
CA MET A 535 57.30 36.86 -18.34
C MET A 535 58.01 37.12 -17.00
N GLN A 536 57.59 38.13 -16.22
CA GLN A 536 58.13 38.38 -14.88
C GLN A 536 57.71 37.28 -13.88
N PHE A 537 56.52 36.70 -14.05
CA PHE A 537 56.08 35.59 -13.21
C PHE A 537 56.93 34.33 -13.44
N PHE A 538 57.09 33.91 -14.70
CA PHE A 538 57.87 32.71 -15.05
C PHE A 538 59.39 32.84 -14.84
N ASN A 539 59.90 34.07 -14.71
CA ASN A 539 61.31 34.33 -14.42
C ASN A 539 61.64 34.38 -12.92
N LYS A 540 60.66 34.19 -12.02
CA LYS A 540 60.94 33.98 -10.59
C LYS A 540 61.73 32.68 -10.39
N ASP A 541 62.66 32.67 -9.44
CA ASP A 541 63.51 31.50 -9.15
C ASP A 541 62.71 30.32 -8.58
N SER A 542 62.11 29.55 -9.48
CA SER A 542 61.47 28.27 -9.23
C SER A 542 61.73 27.35 -10.42
N ASP A 543 62.30 26.19 -10.16
CA ASP A 543 62.57 25.19 -11.20
C ASP A 543 61.28 24.71 -11.89
N LEU A 544 60.17 24.69 -11.15
CA LEU A 544 58.85 24.36 -11.67
C LEU A 544 58.34 25.41 -12.68
N LEU A 545 58.56 26.70 -12.39
CA LEU A 545 58.21 27.80 -13.30
C LEU A 545 59.06 27.77 -14.57
N LYS A 546 60.36 27.50 -14.44
CA LYS A 546 61.29 27.34 -15.59
C LYS A 546 60.88 26.14 -16.47
N MET A 547 60.46 25.02 -15.87
CA MET A 547 59.97 23.84 -16.58
C MET A 547 58.64 24.10 -17.29
N LEU A 548 57.67 24.73 -16.61
CA LEU A 548 56.38 25.12 -17.19
C LEU A 548 56.54 26.09 -18.36
N LYS A 549 57.45 27.06 -18.24
CA LYS A 549 57.81 28.01 -19.30
C LYS A 549 58.28 27.31 -20.58
N ASN A 550 59.09 26.25 -20.44
CA ASN A 550 59.58 25.48 -21.58
C ASN A 550 58.48 24.63 -22.25
N ILE A 551 57.52 24.11 -21.46
CA ILE A 551 56.39 23.30 -21.97
C ILE A 551 55.35 24.17 -22.68
N LEU A 552 55.02 25.33 -22.10
CA LEU A 552 53.93 26.21 -22.53
C LEU A 552 54.36 27.23 -23.59
N ASN A 553 55.21 26.88 -24.56
CA ASN A 553 55.81 27.79 -25.57
C ASN A 553 54.77 28.58 -26.42
N ILE A 554 54.05 29.53 -25.81
CA ILE A 554 52.79 30.10 -26.30
C ILE A 554 52.94 31.62 -26.45
N LYS A 555 53.08 32.06 -27.70
CA LYS A 555 53.08 33.48 -28.09
C LYS A 555 51.79 34.23 -27.69
N ALA A 556 50.67 33.52 -27.56
CA ALA A 556 49.34 34.08 -27.33
C ALA A 556 49.09 34.61 -25.89
N LEU A 557 49.91 34.22 -24.90
CA LEU A 557 49.76 34.66 -23.50
C LEU A 557 50.42 36.03 -23.23
N ASN A 558 51.24 36.56 -24.15
CA ASN A 558 51.84 37.89 -23.99
C ASN A 558 50.94 39.04 -24.45
N ASP A 559 49.80 38.74 -25.07
CA ASP A 559 48.77 39.72 -25.40
C ASP A 559 47.86 39.92 -24.17
N SER A 560 47.80 41.15 -23.67
CA SER A 560 46.99 41.48 -22.50
C SER A 560 45.51 41.19 -22.73
N ASN A 561 45.00 41.47 -23.94
CA ASN A 561 43.62 41.18 -24.30
C ASN A 561 43.32 39.68 -24.27
N ALA A 562 44.26 38.84 -24.73
CA ALA A 562 44.09 37.39 -24.71
C ALA A 562 44.05 36.82 -23.28
N THR A 563 44.85 37.37 -22.35
CA THR A 563 44.88 36.93 -20.94
C THR A 563 43.57 37.25 -20.21
N TYR A 564 43.06 38.47 -20.36
CA TYR A 564 41.76 38.84 -19.79
C TYR A 564 40.62 38.03 -20.43
N LEU A 565 40.71 37.73 -21.72
CA LEU A 565 39.73 36.91 -22.43
C LEU A 565 39.74 35.44 -21.95
N ILE A 566 40.91 34.86 -21.69
CA ILE A 566 41.05 33.52 -21.09
C ILE A 566 40.42 33.48 -19.69
N LEU A 567 40.68 34.49 -18.86
CA LEU A 567 40.08 34.58 -17.52
C LEU A 567 38.56 34.73 -17.59
N LEU A 568 38.06 35.58 -18.49
CA LEU A 568 36.64 35.75 -18.73
C LEU A 568 35.98 34.45 -19.22
N TYR A 569 36.58 33.76 -20.18
CA TYR A 569 36.10 32.46 -20.64
C TYR A 569 36.21 31.37 -19.58
N SER A 570 37.19 31.43 -18.68
CA SER A 570 37.31 30.49 -17.56
C SER A 570 36.22 30.68 -16.50
N PHE A 571 35.76 31.92 -16.34
CA PHE A 571 34.63 32.24 -15.48
C PHE A 571 33.29 31.85 -16.11
N ILE A 572 33.07 32.25 -17.37
CA ILE A 572 31.89 31.86 -18.14
C ILE A 572 31.81 30.33 -18.26
N GLY A 573 32.95 29.67 -18.44
CA GLY A 573 33.09 28.23 -18.53
C GLY A 573 32.61 27.46 -17.30
N LEU A 574 32.65 28.04 -16.09
CA LEU A 574 32.05 27.43 -14.89
C LEU A 574 30.54 27.21 -15.02
N PHE A 575 29.87 28.03 -15.83
CA PHE A 575 28.42 27.93 -16.06
C PHE A 575 28.06 26.92 -17.15
N PHE A 576 28.93 26.67 -18.13
CA PHE A 576 28.64 25.82 -19.30
C PHE A 576 29.38 24.47 -19.31
N VAL A 577 30.62 24.39 -18.81
CA VAL A 577 31.47 23.17 -18.82
C VAL A 577 32.05 22.90 -17.43
N ARG A 578 31.14 22.84 -16.44
CA ARG A 578 31.45 22.89 -15.01
C ARG A 578 32.56 21.92 -14.56
N THR A 579 32.56 20.67 -15.02
CA THR A 579 33.53 19.64 -14.58
C THR A 579 34.95 19.93 -15.05
N PHE A 580 35.12 20.36 -16.30
CA PHE A 580 36.43 20.74 -16.85
C PHE A 580 37.01 21.92 -16.06
N PHE A 581 36.20 22.95 -15.79
CA PHE A 581 36.67 24.12 -15.07
C PHE A 581 36.94 23.84 -13.58
N ILE A 582 36.21 22.93 -12.93
CA ILE A 582 36.58 22.47 -11.58
C ILE A 582 37.97 21.83 -11.57
N PHE A 583 38.28 20.97 -12.55
CA PHE A 583 39.60 20.37 -12.67
C PHE A 583 40.68 21.41 -12.99
N TYR A 584 40.39 22.36 -13.88
CA TYR A 584 41.26 23.50 -14.18
C TYR A 584 41.60 24.30 -12.90
N TYR A 585 40.60 24.65 -12.08
CA TYR A 585 40.84 25.36 -10.83
C TYR A 585 41.55 24.50 -9.77
N LEU A 586 41.35 23.18 -9.78
CA LEU A 586 42.12 22.26 -8.94
C LEU A 586 43.60 22.26 -9.32
N VAL A 587 43.92 22.24 -10.62
CA VAL A 587 45.30 22.32 -11.11
C VAL A 587 45.92 23.66 -10.71
N ILE A 588 45.21 24.77 -10.89
CA ILE A 588 45.67 26.10 -10.45
C ILE A 588 45.92 26.13 -8.94
N PHE A 589 45.00 25.57 -8.16
CA PHE A 589 45.14 25.48 -6.71
C PHE A 589 46.40 24.70 -6.30
N ILE A 590 46.63 23.52 -6.89
CA ILE A 590 47.82 22.69 -6.62
C ILE A 590 49.11 23.41 -7.05
N LEU A 591 49.10 24.02 -8.23
CA LEU A 591 50.25 24.76 -8.77
C LEU A 591 50.59 25.97 -7.90
N MET A 592 49.57 26.68 -7.41
CA MET A 592 49.76 27.79 -6.48
C MET A 592 50.25 27.34 -5.10
N LEU A 593 49.74 26.22 -4.58
CA LEU A 593 50.28 25.59 -3.37
C LEU A 593 51.77 25.26 -3.54
N ALA A 594 52.18 24.75 -4.71
CA ALA A 594 53.56 24.37 -4.97
C ALA A 594 54.51 25.59 -5.12
N ILE A 595 54.05 26.67 -5.76
CA ILE A 595 54.89 27.85 -6.05
C ILE A 595 54.95 28.83 -4.87
N SER A 596 53.80 29.12 -4.24
CA SER A 596 53.71 30.06 -3.12
C SER A 596 52.41 29.84 -2.35
N PRO A 597 52.44 29.00 -1.29
CA PRO A 597 51.30 28.80 -0.40
C PRO A 597 50.77 30.11 0.19
N TYR A 598 51.65 31.09 0.40
CA TYR A 598 51.31 32.41 0.94
C TYR A 598 50.31 33.20 0.09
N ASN A 599 50.32 33.00 -1.23
CA ASN A 599 49.39 33.69 -2.13
C ASN A 599 47.94 33.21 -1.98
N LEU A 600 47.71 32.00 -1.45
CA LEU A 600 46.37 31.46 -1.18
C LEU A 600 45.74 32.08 0.07
N PHE A 601 46.58 32.54 0.99
CA PHE A 601 46.21 33.20 2.24
C PHE A 601 46.57 34.70 2.20
N THR A 602 46.24 35.37 1.11
CA THR A 602 46.57 36.78 0.84
C THR A 602 46.13 37.76 1.95
N MET A 603 45.23 37.33 2.84
CA MET A 603 44.89 37.98 4.11
C MET A 603 46.09 38.29 5.01
N ILE A 604 47.07 37.39 5.06
CA ILE A 604 48.29 37.60 5.85
C ILE A 604 49.15 38.71 5.21
N ASN A 605 49.11 38.86 3.89
CA ASN A 605 49.83 39.92 3.19
C ASN A 605 49.14 41.29 3.27
N PHE A 606 47.80 41.36 3.33
CA PHE A 606 47.06 42.61 3.47
C PHE A 606 47.38 43.34 4.79
N ALA A 607 47.67 42.59 5.86
CA ALA A 607 48.03 43.15 7.17
C ALA A 607 49.54 43.39 7.35
N ILE A 608 50.42 42.77 6.54
CA ILE A 608 51.87 42.72 6.80
C ILE A 608 52.71 43.44 5.72
N ARG A 609 52.23 43.63 4.49
CA ARG A 609 52.99 44.32 3.43
C ARG A 609 52.36 45.66 3.03
N HIS A 610 53.12 46.73 3.19
CA HIS A 610 52.82 48.10 2.75
C HIS A 610 52.95 48.30 1.22
N GLU A 611 52.47 47.38 0.39
CA GLU A 611 52.39 47.61 -1.06
C GLU A 611 51.02 48.18 -1.44
N THR A 612 51.01 49.26 -2.20
CA THR A 612 49.79 49.94 -2.68
C THR A 612 49.12 49.09 -3.76
N ASN A 613 48.29 48.13 -3.33
CA ASN A 613 47.40 47.42 -4.23
C ASN A 613 46.41 48.40 -4.88
N SER A 614 45.99 48.11 -6.11
CA SER A 614 44.94 48.89 -6.77
C SER A 614 43.62 48.82 -6.00
N PHE A 615 42.75 49.83 -6.15
CA PHE A 615 41.42 49.85 -5.52
C PHE A 615 40.61 48.58 -5.82
N LEU A 616 40.67 48.10 -7.06
CA LEU A 616 40.00 46.86 -7.50
C LEU A 616 40.58 45.61 -6.83
N GLU A 617 41.91 45.52 -6.72
CA GLU A 617 42.58 44.40 -6.05
C GLU A 617 42.20 44.33 -4.57
N ASN A 618 42.08 45.47 -3.88
CA ASN A 618 41.63 45.53 -2.49
C ASN A 618 40.17 45.06 -2.33
N ILE A 619 39.27 45.45 -3.23
CA ILE A 619 37.87 44.98 -3.21
C ILE A 619 37.81 43.46 -3.39
N ILE A 620 38.58 42.90 -4.33
CA ILE A 620 38.60 41.47 -4.64
C ILE A 620 39.15 40.68 -3.45
N ILE A 621 40.21 41.15 -2.80
CA ILE A 621 40.77 40.54 -1.58
C ILE A 621 39.75 40.52 -0.44
N ILE A 622 38.98 41.60 -0.23
CA ILE A 622 37.94 41.67 0.81
C ILE A 622 36.83 40.64 0.53
N ILE A 623 36.33 40.57 -0.71
CA ILE A 623 35.27 39.63 -1.11
C ILE A 623 35.74 38.18 -0.93
N TYR A 624 36.97 37.87 -1.33
CA TYR A 624 37.56 36.55 -1.15
C TYR A 624 37.70 36.18 0.32
N THR A 625 38.15 37.12 1.14
CA THR A 625 38.30 36.91 2.59
C THR A 625 36.96 36.54 3.23
N LEU A 626 35.91 37.32 2.96
CA LEU A 626 34.58 37.05 3.49
C LEU A 626 34.09 35.67 3.02
N SER A 627 34.32 35.33 1.75
CA SER A 627 33.95 34.04 1.18
C SER A 627 34.71 32.87 1.84
N ILE A 628 36.02 32.98 2.03
CA ILE A 628 36.87 31.98 2.69
C ILE A 628 36.44 31.78 4.14
N VAL A 629 36.18 32.86 4.89
CA VAL A 629 35.72 32.76 6.29
C VAL A 629 34.40 31.99 6.36
N LEU A 630 33.44 32.27 5.47
CA LEU A 630 32.18 31.54 5.41
C LEU A 630 32.36 30.06 5.06
N ILE A 631 33.26 29.74 4.11
CA ILE A 631 33.57 28.36 3.72
C ILE A 631 34.26 27.61 4.85
N ILE A 632 35.29 28.19 5.46
CA ILE A 632 36.03 27.60 6.58
C ILE A 632 35.10 27.39 7.77
N PHE A 633 34.28 28.38 8.12
CA PHE A 633 33.27 28.22 9.16
C PHE A 633 32.32 27.06 8.87
N SER A 634 31.84 26.98 7.62
CA SER A 634 31.00 25.88 7.17
C SER A 634 31.75 24.54 7.21
N LEU A 635 33.03 24.51 6.83
CA LEU A 635 33.88 23.32 6.80
C LEU A 635 34.16 22.83 8.22
N GLN A 636 34.49 23.72 9.15
CA GLN A 636 34.65 23.39 10.57
C GLN A 636 33.36 22.80 11.15
N LYS A 637 32.20 23.38 10.83
CA LYS A 637 30.90 22.89 11.30
C LYS A 637 30.52 21.53 10.69
N THR A 638 30.86 21.32 9.42
CA THR A 638 30.63 20.04 8.72
C THR A 638 31.60 18.96 9.21
N ALA A 639 32.89 19.29 9.36
CA ALA A 639 33.93 18.40 9.84
C ALA A 639 33.71 17.99 11.30
N ARG A 640 33.38 18.92 12.19
CA ARG A 640 33.04 18.59 13.59
C ARG A 640 31.86 17.64 13.70
N LYS A 641 30.89 17.73 12.79
CA LYS A 641 29.74 16.80 12.76
C LYS A 641 30.13 15.42 12.24
N ASN A 642 31.00 15.36 11.24
CA ASN A 642 31.48 14.10 10.65
C ASN A 642 32.60 13.44 11.48
N SER A 643 33.28 14.19 12.36
CA SER A 643 34.35 13.69 13.25
C SER A 643 33.85 13.21 14.61
N ILE A 644 32.53 13.26 14.88
CA ILE A 644 31.92 12.58 16.04
C ILE A 644 31.70 11.11 15.66
N VAL A 645 32.82 10.44 15.37
CA VAL A 645 32.98 8.99 15.26
C VAL A 645 34.38 8.72 15.85
N PRO A 646 34.52 8.07 17.02
CA PRO A 646 35.75 7.36 17.31
C PRO A 646 35.89 6.26 16.26
N SER A 647 37.09 6.10 15.72
CA SER A 647 37.49 5.00 14.83
C SER A 647 36.97 3.64 15.29
#